data_AF-A0A954ZQ02-F1
#
_entry.id   AF-A0A954ZQ02-F1
#
_cell.length_a   1.000
_cell.length_b   1.000
_cell.length_c   1.000
_cell.angle_alpha   90.00
_cell.angle_beta   90.00
_cell.angle_gamma   90.00
#
_symmetry.space_group_name_H-M   'P 1'
#
loop_
_entity.id
_entity.type
_entity.pdbx_description
1 polymer ?
#
loop_
_entity_poly.entity_id
_entity_poly.type
_entity_poly.pdbx_seq_one_letter_code
_entity_poly.pdbx_strand_id
1 'polypeptide(L)'
;MSVKGISWIESNFEKLIVVVMLLAFLAVLIFQFVLQSSSVDVGNNKVPLADAFKPAERAAERLQSQINDPNPTLPAAIETRDLAAEFERAISGGVVDSDEFLAIAEPLALEVSGDQGTYAAGEFAAFVPPAPAKPTAASYRATLDPYAVKEIEGLADFLPTEQPFDTPWNSVQATFDGTALKAAYENDPDGPSGSVSPLPRNWWSQGVGVLAVETERQRRELDGTWGPAEAVEPMPGTISLIEDLDSTATNYRQLETIGAQAARNEDVILRPQFVSILEGESWVPPTEVPDPSEVGGLQNQIRTLEQQLASIDRDIQRKEAAKTNSPERNTGREDRDVGRDTRREGGNERETRQTRQPENTGEQIDPRIAAIDKQIEALNKQREGVVERLTGLGWQPKDQVGTAEAYDIAKYTHEEPILDSDEVQYWVHDLDVESGATYRYRTRLVFVNPLFGRKSSLSESLHELADAKLVHSDWSDWSDPVSVSWDEYFFLTSANPGDVGNISKASVTAELYKFYYGYWRKSIVALEPGDRFVAEIELPEGLQTWDVEREASAQAWKPATENADGTEAEAEQVAGLDKQLLPTTLPVSAEAWLLDVVPSPVAGAGIGGNATVSYEAFVRGPDGLIVSRSPSQDAKEPLLAVIKSSSEIGDDQLPRIPGQAARQRFQGEPGRDGRDFIDRDRDSGHNGGHGGGGGGGIGGG
;
A
#
# COMPACT_ATOMS: atom_id res chain seq x y z
N MET A 1 83.98 -13.21 24.71
CA MET A 1 83.71 -12.29 23.59
C MET A 1 82.98 -11.09 24.17
N SER A 2 83.64 -9.94 24.26
CA SER A 2 83.03 -8.69 24.76
C SER A 2 82.13 -8.11 23.68
N VAL A 3 80.85 -7.99 24.00
CA VAL A 3 79.86 -7.37 23.12
C VAL A 3 80.16 -5.87 23.06
N LYS A 4 80.47 -5.38 21.86
CA LYS A 4 80.72 -3.97 21.54
C LYS A 4 79.56 -3.12 22.06
N GLY A 5 79.89 -2.05 22.77
CA GLY A 5 78.94 -1.16 23.42
C GLY A 5 77.95 -0.55 22.44
N ILE A 6 76.67 -0.82 22.69
CA ILE A 6 75.54 -0.09 22.10
C ILE A 6 75.58 1.33 22.67
N SER A 7 75.53 2.31 21.77
CA SER A 7 75.53 3.73 22.13
C SER A 7 74.33 4.05 23.03
N TRP A 8 74.53 4.85 24.08
CA TRP A 8 73.46 5.27 24.99
C TRP A 8 72.26 5.91 24.24
N ILE A 9 72.53 6.53 23.09
CA ILE A 9 71.52 7.13 22.20
C ILE A 9 70.62 6.06 21.58
N GLU A 10 71.16 4.91 21.19
CA GLU A 10 70.38 3.81 20.59
C GLU A 10 69.44 3.16 21.63
N SER A 11 69.89 3.01 22.88
CA SER A 11 69.06 2.43 23.95
C SER A 11 67.91 3.34 24.41
N ASN A 12 67.94 4.63 24.09
CA ASN A 12 66.94 5.61 24.52
C ASN A 12 66.23 6.31 23.35
N PHE A 13 66.50 5.93 22.11
CA PHE A 13 65.87 6.53 20.92
C PHE A 13 64.34 6.35 20.95
N GLU A 14 63.86 5.19 21.41
CA GLU A 14 62.44 4.90 21.59
C GLU A 14 61.78 5.88 22.58
N LYS A 15 62.43 6.16 23.71
CA LYS A 15 61.90 7.10 24.72
C LYS A 15 61.82 8.52 24.18
N LEU A 16 62.77 8.90 23.31
CA LEU A 16 62.75 10.21 22.64
C LEU A 16 61.53 10.34 21.71
N ILE A 17 61.22 9.29 20.94
CA ILE A 17 60.05 9.27 20.05
C ILE A 17 58.75 9.38 20.85
N VAL A 18 58.62 8.63 21.95
CA VAL A 18 57.43 8.67 22.80
C VAL A 18 57.20 10.07 23.37
N VAL A 19 58.26 10.75 23.83
CA VAL A 19 58.16 12.13 24.34
C VAL A 19 57.74 13.11 23.24
N VAL A 20 58.26 12.96 22.02
CA VAL A 20 57.88 13.80 20.88
C VAL A 20 56.42 13.58 20.47
N MET A 21 55.95 12.33 20.42
CA MET A 21 54.55 12.03 20.11
C MET A 21 53.60 12.56 21.19
N LEU A 22 53.98 12.45 22.47
CA LEU A 22 53.18 12.99 23.57
C LEU A 22 53.06 14.52 23.48
N LEU A 23 54.16 15.22 23.15
CA LEU A 23 54.13 16.67 22.93
C LEU A 23 53.27 17.06 21.72
N ALA A 24 53.34 16.30 20.63
CA ALA A 24 52.49 16.53 19.46
C ALA A 24 51.01 16.32 19.80
N PHE A 25 50.67 15.26 20.53
CA PHE A 25 49.30 15.01 20.97
C PHE A 25 48.77 16.09 21.90
N LEU A 26 49.60 16.56 22.84
CA LEU A 26 49.24 17.66 23.74
C LEU A 26 49.02 18.98 22.96
N ALA A 27 49.84 19.25 21.94
CA ALA A 27 49.66 20.40 21.06
C ALA A 27 48.34 20.33 20.27
N VAL A 28 47.97 19.14 19.76
CA VAL A 28 46.68 18.93 19.08
C VAL A 28 45.52 19.14 20.03
N LEU A 29 45.58 18.62 21.26
CA LEU A 29 44.52 18.84 22.26
C LEU A 29 44.38 20.32 22.62
N ILE A 30 45.48 21.05 22.79
CA ILE A 30 45.43 22.50 23.02
C ILE A 30 44.82 23.21 21.81
N PHE A 31 45.17 22.81 20.60
CA PHE A 31 44.63 23.40 19.39
C PHE A 31 43.13 23.15 19.24
N GLN A 32 42.68 21.93 19.53
CA GLN A 32 41.29 21.51 19.36
C GLN A 32 40.37 22.02 20.47
N PHE A 33 40.84 22.09 21.72
CA PHE A 33 39.98 22.45 22.86
C PHE A 33 40.19 23.87 23.39
N VAL A 34 41.35 24.49 23.17
CA VAL A 34 41.65 25.83 23.71
C VAL A 34 41.60 26.91 22.63
N LEU A 35 42.06 26.61 21.40
CA LEU A 35 42.13 27.61 20.33
C LEU A 35 40.91 27.63 19.41
N GLN A 36 40.25 26.49 19.19
CA GLN A 36 39.02 26.42 18.41
C GLN A 36 37.82 26.45 19.36
N SER A 37 37.33 27.65 19.68
CA SER A 37 36.04 27.78 20.37
C SER A 37 34.95 27.18 19.47
N SER A 38 34.24 26.18 19.98
CA SER A 38 33.09 25.59 19.31
C SER A 38 32.06 26.68 19.04
N SER A 39 31.97 27.07 17.77
CA SER A 39 30.97 28.00 17.25
C SER A 39 29.86 27.20 16.59
N VAL A 40 28.63 27.69 16.72
CA VAL A 40 27.44 27.14 16.08
C VAL A 40 26.95 28.19 15.09
N ASP A 41 26.51 27.73 13.92
CA ASP A 41 25.87 28.58 12.93
C ASP A 41 24.44 28.91 13.42
N VAL A 42 24.18 30.19 13.71
CA VAL A 42 22.84 30.70 14.06
C VAL A 42 22.42 31.68 12.97
N GLY A 43 21.67 31.19 11.99
CA GLY A 43 21.40 31.90 10.74
C GLY A 43 22.68 32.05 9.91
N ASN A 44 22.97 33.26 9.42
CA ASN A 44 24.15 33.54 8.59
C ASN A 44 25.42 33.91 9.39
N ASN A 45 25.41 33.76 10.72
CA ASN A 45 26.54 34.16 11.57
C ASN A 45 27.02 32.98 12.44
N LYS A 46 28.35 32.80 12.49
CA LYS A 46 29.01 31.89 13.45
C LYS A 46 29.13 32.56 14.81
N VAL A 47 28.47 31.99 15.81
CA VAL A 47 28.43 32.51 17.18
C VAL A 47 29.02 31.46 18.13
N PRO A 48 29.81 31.83 19.15
CA PRO A 48 30.24 30.88 20.17
C PRO A 48 29.03 30.20 20.83
N LEU A 49 29.17 28.93 21.22
CA LEU A 49 28.07 28.15 21.81
C LEU A 49 27.39 28.85 23.02
N ALA A 50 28.16 29.58 23.84
CA ALA A 50 27.63 30.36 24.97
C ALA A 50 26.71 31.53 24.56
N ASP A 51 26.80 31.98 23.31
CA ASP A 51 26.05 33.09 22.74
C ASP A 51 24.97 32.64 21.74
N ALA A 52 24.79 31.33 21.54
CA ALA A 52 23.87 30.78 20.54
C ALA A 52 22.41 31.24 20.73
N PHE A 53 22.00 31.53 21.97
CA PHE A 53 20.65 31.98 22.30
C PHE A 53 20.44 33.50 22.25
N LYS A 54 21.51 34.31 22.21
CA LYS A 54 21.39 35.78 22.19
C LYS A 54 20.63 36.33 20.97
N PRO A 55 20.74 35.75 19.76
CA PRO A 55 19.93 36.18 18.62
C PRO A 55 18.43 35.96 18.84
N ALA A 56 18.06 34.82 19.43
CA ALA A 56 16.67 34.50 19.77
C ALA A 56 16.14 35.43 20.89
N GLU A 57 16.94 35.67 21.92
CA GLU A 57 16.61 36.62 23.00
C GLU A 57 16.35 38.03 22.46
N ARG A 58 17.21 38.54 21.57
CA ARG A 58 16.99 39.85 20.91
C ARG A 58 15.77 39.87 20.01
N ALA A 59 15.43 38.76 19.35
CA ALA A 59 14.23 38.65 18.53
C ALA A 59 12.96 38.67 19.39
N ALA A 60 12.98 37.96 20.51
CA ALA A 60 11.92 37.98 21.51
C ALA A 60 11.75 39.37 22.14
N GLU A 61 12.84 40.03 22.53
CA GLU A 61 12.80 41.41 23.04
C GLU A 61 12.23 42.40 22.01
N ARG A 62 12.57 42.24 20.72
CA ARG A 62 11.98 43.05 19.64
C ARG A 62 10.48 42.82 19.49
N LEU A 63 10.03 41.58 19.46
CA LEU A 63 8.60 41.26 19.40
C LEU A 63 7.86 41.77 20.64
N GLN A 64 8.42 41.59 21.83
CA GLN A 64 7.88 42.12 23.07
C GLN A 64 7.79 43.65 23.03
N SER A 65 8.78 44.33 22.45
CA SER A 65 8.76 45.79 22.29
C SER A 65 7.72 46.27 21.27
N GLN A 66 7.45 45.49 20.20
CA GLN A 66 6.41 45.77 19.23
C GLN A 66 4.99 45.54 19.79
N ILE A 67 4.81 44.49 20.60
CA ILE A 67 3.54 44.19 21.29
C ILE A 67 3.21 45.27 22.32
N ASN A 68 4.23 45.79 23.01
CA ASN A 68 4.07 46.82 24.04
C ASN A 68 4.15 48.25 23.50
N ASP A 69 4.27 48.46 22.19
CA ASP A 69 4.29 49.81 21.60
C ASP A 69 2.89 50.43 21.73
N PRO A 70 2.72 51.54 22.48
CA PRO A 70 1.42 52.19 22.62
C PRO A 70 0.93 52.87 21.34
N ASN A 71 1.77 52.97 20.30
CA ASN A 71 1.40 53.49 18.97
C ASN A 71 1.97 52.58 17.87
N PRO A 72 1.44 51.35 17.70
CA PRO A 72 1.92 50.47 16.65
C PRO A 72 1.76 51.15 15.29
N THR A 73 2.80 51.15 14.47
CA THR A 73 2.68 51.54 13.06
C THR A 73 1.72 50.58 12.37
N LEU A 74 0.48 51.01 12.18
CA LEU A 74 -0.48 50.30 11.36
C LEU A 74 0.12 50.12 9.97
N PRO A 75 0.02 48.93 9.35
CA PRO A 75 0.44 48.73 7.97
C PRO A 75 -0.20 49.81 7.11
N ALA A 76 0.57 50.35 6.16
CA ALA A 76 0.08 51.37 5.24
C ALA A 76 -1.28 50.93 4.71
N ALA A 77 -2.28 51.81 4.86
CA ALA A 77 -3.67 51.51 4.54
C ALA A 77 -3.71 50.69 3.24
N ILE A 78 -4.19 49.46 3.35
CA ILE A 78 -4.38 48.56 2.20
C ILE A 78 -5.05 49.42 1.14
N GLU A 79 -4.42 49.57 -0.02
CA GLU A 79 -5.02 50.30 -1.14
C GLU A 79 -6.38 49.66 -1.39
N THR A 80 -7.44 50.31 -0.90
CA THR A 80 -8.80 49.83 -1.07
C THR A 80 -9.08 49.96 -2.55
N ARG A 81 -8.92 48.87 -3.29
CA ARG A 81 -9.46 48.75 -4.64
C ARG A 81 -10.93 49.11 -4.56
N ASP A 82 -11.32 50.10 -5.34
CA ASP A 82 -12.71 50.52 -5.46
C ASP A 82 -13.45 49.46 -6.27
N LEU A 83 -13.83 48.38 -5.57
CA LEU A 83 -14.56 47.23 -6.14
C LEU A 83 -15.89 47.67 -6.74
N ALA A 84 -16.48 48.77 -6.26
CA ALA A 84 -17.69 49.33 -6.84
C ALA A 84 -17.42 49.90 -8.24
N ALA A 85 -16.33 50.67 -8.42
CA ALA A 85 -15.93 51.19 -9.72
C ALA A 85 -15.44 50.11 -10.70
N GLU A 86 -14.88 49.00 -10.21
CA GLU A 86 -14.54 47.83 -11.05
C GLU A 86 -15.79 47.05 -11.49
N PHE A 87 -16.75 46.84 -10.58
CA PHE A 87 -18.02 46.19 -10.89
C PHE A 87 -18.87 47.01 -11.88
N GLU A 88 -18.91 48.33 -11.72
CA GLU A 88 -19.63 49.23 -12.63
C GLU A 88 -19.00 49.24 -14.04
N ARG A 89 -17.67 49.08 -14.14
CA ARG A 89 -16.95 48.91 -15.42
C ARG A 89 -17.22 47.54 -16.06
N ALA A 90 -17.34 46.49 -15.27
CA ALA A 90 -17.65 45.15 -15.76
C ALA A 90 -19.09 45.03 -16.31
N ILE A 91 -20.04 45.77 -15.73
CA ILE A 91 -21.45 45.78 -16.18
C ILE A 91 -21.67 46.73 -17.37
N SER A 92 -20.91 47.84 -17.45
CA SER A 92 -21.03 48.81 -18.54
C SER A 92 -20.20 48.44 -19.78
N GLY A 93 -19.22 47.54 -19.65
CA GLY A 93 -18.52 46.92 -20.77
C GLY A 93 -19.44 45.92 -21.47
N GLY A 94 -20.03 46.33 -22.60
CA GLY A 94 -20.92 45.48 -23.39
C GLY A 94 -20.29 44.14 -23.73
N VAL A 95 -20.78 43.08 -23.09
CA VAL A 95 -20.52 41.70 -23.50
C VAL A 95 -21.50 41.43 -24.65
N VAL A 96 -20.98 41.49 -25.88
CA VAL A 96 -21.44 40.83 -27.13
C VAL A 96 -21.31 41.79 -28.32
N ASP A 97 -20.35 41.50 -29.20
CA ASP A 97 -20.38 41.84 -30.62
C ASP A 97 -20.46 40.50 -31.37
N SER A 98 -21.67 39.99 -31.58
CA SER A 98 -21.93 38.84 -32.45
C SER A 98 -23.37 38.88 -32.95
N ASP A 99 -23.56 39.63 -34.04
CA ASP A 99 -24.77 39.74 -34.84
C ASP A 99 -24.98 38.49 -35.75
N GLU A 100 -24.89 37.28 -35.19
CA GLU A 100 -25.28 36.04 -35.90
C GLU A 100 -26.29 35.24 -35.07
N PHE A 101 -27.53 35.73 -35.06
CA PHE A 101 -28.68 34.90 -34.69
C PHE A 101 -29.00 33.93 -35.83
N LEU A 102 -28.58 32.68 -35.67
CA LEU A 102 -29.15 31.54 -36.37
C LEU A 102 -30.65 31.44 -36.04
N ALA A 103 -31.48 31.43 -37.07
CA ALA A 103 -32.92 31.21 -36.96
C ALA A 103 -33.20 29.80 -36.42
N ILE A 104 -33.45 29.70 -35.12
CA ILE A 104 -33.97 28.49 -34.49
C ILE A 104 -35.42 28.31 -34.93
N ALA A 105 -35.72 27.07 -35.29
CA ALA A 105 -36.96 26.57 -35.86
C ALA A 105 -38.22 26.86 -35.04
N GLU A 106 -39.36 26.59 -35.67
CA GLU A 106 -40.74 26.79 -35.25
C GLU A 106 -40.99 26.63 -33.73
N PRO A 107 -41.84 27.49 -33.14
CA PRO A 107 -42.16 27.41 -31.73
C PRO A 107 -42.78 26.05 -31.41
N LEU A 108 -42.06 25.24 -30.63
CA LEU A 108 -42.62 24.10 -29.92
C LEU A 108 -43.79 24.60 -29.07
N ALA A 109 -45.00 24.33 -29.53
CA ALA A 109 -46.19 24.43 -28.71
C ALA A 109 -46.05 23.36 -27.61
N LEU A 110 -45.52 23.76 -26.45
CA LEU A 110 -45.64 22.97 -25.23
C LEU A 110 -47.14 22.86 -24.94
N GLU A 111 -47.70 21.70 -25.28
CA GLU A 111 -49.02 21.28 -24.83
C GLU A 111 -48.91 21.00 -23.33
N VAL A 112 -48.93 22.08 -22.53
CA VAL A 112 -49.10 22.01 -21.08
C VAL A 112 -50.52 21.53 -20.87
N SER A 113 -50.71 20.20 -20.90
CA SER A 113 -51.91 19.56 -20.40
C SER A 113 -51.92 19.75 -18.88
N GLY A 114 -52.27 20.97 -18.49
CA GLY A 114 -52.45 21.38 -17.11
C GLY A 114 -53.74 20.76 -16.62
N ASP A 115 -53.65 19.52 -16.17
CA ASP A 115 -54.50 19.08 -15.07
C ASP A 115 -54.07 19.94 -13.86
N GLN A 116 -54.67 21.14 -13.75
CA GLN A 116 -54.60 21.95 -12.54
C GLN A 116 -55.39 21.23 -11.46
N GLY A 117 -54.87 20.08 -11.04
CA GLY A 117 -55.33 19.37 -9.86
C GLY A 117 -55.33 20.38 -8.74
N THR A 118 -56.53 20.69 -8.26
CA THR A 118 -56.71 21.53 -7.09
C THR A 118 -56.15 20.71 -5.94
N TYR A 119 -54.88 20.94 -5.57
CA TYR A 119 -54.28 20.29 -4.43
C TYR A 119 -55.14 20.68 -3.23
N ALA A 120 -55.91 19.72 -2.71
CA ALA A 120 -56.60 19.90 -1.45
C ALA A 120 -55.52 20.28 -0.43
N ALA A 121 -55.79 21.30 0.38
CA ALA A 121 -54.90 21.75 1.45
C ALA A 121 -54.82 20.67 2.55
N GLY A 122 -54.19 19.54 2.22
CA GLY A 122 -53.94 18.39 3.08
C GLY A 122 -52.54 18.45 3.67
N GLU A 123 -52.34 17.71 4.75
CA GLU A 123 -51.03 17.56 5.38
C GLU A 123 -50.19 16.60 4.52
N PHE A 124 -48.89 16.85 4.38
CA PHE A 124 -47.99 15.93 3.68
C PHE A 124 -47.21 15.10 4.70
N ALA A 125 -46.85 13.88 4.33
CA ALA A 125 -45.98 13.05 5.16
C ALA A 125 -44.61 13.74 5.32
N ALA A 126 -44.05 13.70 6.53
CA ALA A 126 -42.68 14.13 6.77
C ALA A 126 -41.72 13.19 6.03
N PHE A 127 -40.81 13.76 5.25
CA PHE A 127 -39.81 13.01 4.51
C PHE A 127 -38.54 12.83 5.36
N VAL A 128 -38.16 11.57 5.57
CA VAL A 128 -36.93 11.18 6.26
C VAL A 128 -36.21 10.14 5.39
N PRO A 129 -35.06 10.47 4.77
CA PRO A 129 -34.28 9.51 4.01
C PRO A 129 -33.82 8.35 4.92
N PRO A 130 -33.83 7.08 4.44
CA PRO A 130 -33.38 5.94 5.23
C PRO A 130 -31.89 6.05 5.56
N ALA A 131 -31.47 5.47 6.69
CA ALA A 131 -30.04 5.36 7.02
C ALA A 131 -29.30 4.46 6.01
N PRO A 132 -28.03 4.76 5.65
CA PRO A 132 -27.21 3.83 4.90
C PRO A 132 -26.89 2.55 5.68
N ALA A 133 -26.42 1.52 4.98
CA ALA A 133 -25.93 0.30 5.61
C ALA A 133 -24.66 0.56 6.45
N LYS A 134 -24.35 -0.37 7.36
CA LYS A 134 -23.13 -0.33 8.17
C LYS A 134 -21.89 -0.25 7.26
N PRO A 135 -21.02 0.75 7.42
CA PRO A 135 -19.83 0.91 6.59
C PRO A 135 -18.77 -0.15 6.90
N THR A 136 -18.02 -0.50 5.86
CA THR A 136 -16.76 -1.27 5.93
C THR A 136 -15.61 -0.31 5.72
N ALA A 137 -14.60 -0.36 6.60
CA ALA A 137 -13.43 0.50 6.52
C ALA A 137 -12.15 -0.34 6.39
N ALA A 138 -11.21 0.14 5.60
CA ALA A 138 -9.90 -0.46 5.43
C ALA A 138 -8.80 0.60 5.52
N SER A 139 -7.64 0.21 6.04
CA SER A 139 -6.46 1.07 6.12
C SER A 139 -5.50 0.75 5.00
N TYR A 140 -4.92 1.79 4.43
CA TYR A 140 -4.01 1.72 3.30
C TYR A 140 -2.78 2.57 3.59
N ARG A 141 -1.72 2.31 2.84
CA ARG A 141 -0.50 3.11 2.88
C ARG A 141 0.25 3.00 1.56
N ALA A 142 0.69 4.15 1.04
CA ALA A 142 1.38 4.25 -0.24
C ALA A 142 2.16 5.57 -0.33
N THR A 143 3.03 5.69 -1.33
CA THR A 143 3.59 6.98 -1.73
C THR A 143 2.68 7.62 -2.76
N LEU A 144 2.22 8.84 -2.50
CA LEU A 144 1.40 9.58 -3.45
C LEU A 144 2.23 10.19 -4.58
N ASP A 145 1.62 10.33 -5.76
CA ASP A 145 2.24 10.98 -6.92
C ASP A 145 2.46 12.48 -6.64
N PRO A 146 3.71 12.97 -6.63
CA PRO A 146 4.00 14.36 -6.31
C PRO A 146 3.37 15.36 -7.32
N TYR A 147 3.08 14.94 -8.55
CA TYR A 147 2.38 15.79 -9.51
C TYR A 147 0.89 15.93 -9.15
N ALA A 148 0.25 14.86 -8.67
CA ALA A 148 -1.12 14.94 -8.17
C ALA A 148 -1.22 15.85 -6.94
N VAL A 149 -0.21 15.82 -6.05
CA VAL A 149 -0.11 16.74 -4.90
C VAL A 149 -0.06 18.21 -5.32
N LYS A 150 0.60 18.52 -6.43
CA LYS A 150 0.64 19.88 -6.99
C LYS A 150 -0.67 20.27 -7.68
N GLU A 151 -1.28 19.33 -8.41
CA GLU A 151 -2.48 19.58 -9.21
C GLU A 151 -3.74 19.77 -8.35
N ILE A 152 -3.82 19.09 -7.21
CA ILE A 152 -4.98 19.14 -6.32
C ILE A 152 -4.73 20.15 -5.19
N GLU A 153 -5.42 21.29 -5.24
CA GLU A 153 -5.34 22.33 -4.22
C GLU A 153 -5.75 21.79 -2.84
N GLY A 154 -4.97 22.12 -1.79
CA GLY A 154 -5.21 21.67 -0.42
C GLY A 154 -4.69 20.28 -0.08
N LEU A 155 -4.32 19.45 -1.07
CA LEU A 155 -3.85 18.08 -0.80
C LEU A 155 -2.56 18.05 0.04
N ALA A 156 -1.65 19.00 -0.19
CA ALA A 156 -0.39 19.09 0.55
C ALA A 156 -0.55 19.29 2.07
N ASP A 157 -1.70 19.78 2.54
CA ASP A 157 -1.96 20.01 3.97
C ASP A 157 -2.12 18.70 4.76
N PHE A 158 -2.43 17.60 4.06
CA PHE A 158 -2.59 16.26 4.64
C PHE A 158 -1.33 15.39 4.53
N LEU A 159 -0.24 15.91 3.95
CA LEU A 159 0.92 15.11 3.57
C LEU A 159 2.18 15.49 4.35
N PRO A 160 3.18 14.60 4.41
CA PRO A 160 4.52 14.98 4.86
C PRO A 160 5.04 16.18 4.07
N THR A 161 5.78 17.06 4.75
CA THR A 161 6.30 18.31 4.14
C THR A 161 7.35 18.04 3.05
N GLU A 162 8.00 16.87 3.07
CA GLU A 162 9.06 16.49 2.15
C GLU A 162 8.75 15.15 1.47
N GLN A 163 9.24 14.99 0.23
CA GLN A 163 9.14 13.72 -0.49
C GLN A 163 10.08 12.66 0.11
N PRO A 164 9.72 11.37 0.05
CA PRO A 164 8.48 10.82 -0.52
C PRO A 164 7.23 11.13 0.32
N PHE A 165 6.10 11.37 -0.35
CA PHE A 165 4.80 11.59 0.30
C PHE A 165 4.18 10.24 0.71
N ASP A 166 4.86 9.54 1.61
CA ASP A 166 4.39 8.31 2.22
C ASP A 166 3.28 8.62 3.22
N THR A 167 2.05 8.23 2.87
CA THR A 167 0.86 8.64 3.62
C THR A 167 0.02 7.42 3.95
N PRO A 168 -0.32 7.20 5.23
CA PRO A 168 -1.41 6.30 5.60
C PRO A 168 -2.76 6.98 5.37
N TRP A 169 -3.78 6.21 5.01
CA TRP A 169 -5.16 6.70 4.97
C TRP A 169 -6.14 5.58 5.27
N ASN A 170 -7.37 5.95 5.61
CA ASN A 170 -8.48 4.99 5.66
C ASN A 170 -9.45 5.28 4.53
N SER A 171 -10.01 4.24 3.93
CA SER A 171 -11.18 4.36 3.04
C SER A 171 -12.38 3.70 3.69
N VAL A 172 -13.53 4.33 3.56
CA VAL A 172 -14.80 3.90 4.17
C VAL A 172 -15.80 3.69 3.05
N GLN A 173 -16.35 2.49 2.93
CA GLN A 173 -17.34 2.11 1.92
C GLN A 173 -18.65 1.72 2.58
N ALA A 174 -19.77 2.10 1.99
CA ALA A 174 -21.08 1.65 2.40
C ALA A 174 -22.03 1.51 1.20
N THR A 175 -23.19 0.92 1.46
CA THR A 175 -24.29 0.79 0.51
C THR A 175 -25.49 1.61 0.96
N PHE A 176 -26.31 2.01 -0.01
CA PHE A 176 -27.57 2.71 0.22
C PHE A 176 -28.68 2.12 -0.65
N ASP A 177 -29.85 1.90 -0.05
CA ASP A 177 -31.03 1.36 -0.76
C ASP A 177 -31.85 2.53 -1.32
N GLY A 178 -31.69 2.74 -2.62
CA GLY A 178 -32.40 3.77 -3.36
C GLY A 178 -33.89 3.49 -3.54
N THR A 179 -34.30 2.22 -3.55
CA THR A 179 -35.72 1.84 -3.56
C THR A 179 -36.39 2.16 -2.23
N ALA A 180 -35.68 2.04 -1.11
CA ALA A 180 -36.15 2.49 0.20
C ALA A 180 -36.27 4.02 0.26
N LEU A 181 -35.34 4.75 -0.37
CA LEU A 181 -35.45 6.21 -0.52
C LEU A 181 -36.70 6.60 -1.33
N LYS A 182 -36.97 5.91 -2.43
CA LYS A 182 -38.19 6.09 -3.22
C LYS A 182 -39.44 5.79 -2.40
N ALA A 183 -39.44 4.69 -1.64
CA ALA A 183 -40.54 4.36 -0.73
C ALA A 183 -40.75 5.43 0.35
N ALA A 184 -39.69 6.08 0.83
CA ALA A 184 -39.79 7.20 1.76
C ALA A 184 -40.47 8.44 1.14
N TYR A 185 -40.24 8.72 -0.16
CA TYR A 185 -40.97 9.77 -0.88
C TYR A 185 -42.44 9.41 -1.13
N GLU A 186 -42.72 8.15 -1.39
CA GLU A 186 -44.06 7.61 -1.67
C GLU A 186 -44.86 7.24 -0.40
N ASN A 187 -44.28 7.43 0.79
CA ASN A 187 -44.87 7.01 2.05
C ASN A 187 -46.21 7.71 2.31
N ASP A 188 -47.27 6.91 2.40
CA ASP A 188 -48.64 7.34 2.69
C ASP A 188 -49.09 6.69 4.01
N PRO A 189 -48.89 7.37 5.16
CA PRO A 189 -49.10 6.76 6.48
C PRO A 189 -50.59 6.47 6.77
N ASP A 190 -51.50 7.23 6.18
CA ASP A 190 -52.94 7.11 6.41
C ASP A 190 -53.66 6.37 5.25
N GLY A 191 -52.95 6.09 4.15
CA GLY A 191 -53.47 5.50 2.93
C GLY A 191 -54.29 6.48 2.07
N PRO A 192 -54.81 6.05 0.90
CA PRO A 192 -55.37 6.95 -0.12
C PRO A 192 -56.60 7.79 0.29
N SER A 193 -57.20 7.49 1.45
CA SER A 193 -58.35 8.22 2.00
C SER A 193 -57.99 9.03 3.26
N GLY A 194 -56.71 9.07 3.61
CA GLY A 194 -56.16 9.74 4.78
C GLY A 194 -56.13 11.26 4.67
N SER A 195 -55.89 11.90 5.82
CA SER A 195 -55.64 13.35 5.89
C SER A 195 -54.20 13.73 5.52
N VAL A 196 -53.27 12.80 5.71
CA VAL A 196 -51.87 12.93 5.32
C VAL A 196 -51.67 12.27 3.96
N SER A 197 -51.13 13.00 2.99
CA SER A 197 -50.81 12.50 1.65
C SER A 197 -49.30 12.34 1.44
N PRO A 198 -48.86 11.43 0.54
CA PRO A 198 -47.45 11.34 0.16
C PRO A 198 -46.99 12.61 -0.58
N LEU A 199 -45.67 12.80 -0.69
CA LEU A 199 -45.14 13.95 -1.40
C LEU A 199 -45.49 13.88 -2.90
N PRO A 200 -45.97 14.99 -3.51
CA PRO A 200 -46.30 15.00 -4.92
C PRO A 200 -45.09 14.61 -5.77
N ARG A 201 -45.28 13.65 -6.66
CA ARG A 201 -44.16 13.05 -7.44
C ARG A 201 -43.33 14.08 -8.20
N ASN A 202 -43.98 15.11 -8.74
CA ASN A 202 -43.32 16.19 -9.47
C ASN A 202 -42.41 17.08 -8.59
N TRP A 203 -42.43 16.93 -7.27
CA TRP A 203 -41.56 17.68 -6.36
C TRP A 203 -40.18 17.06 -6.20
N TRP A 204 -40.04 15.76 -6.48
CA TRP A 204 -38.78 15.03 -6.26
C TRP A 204 -38.31 14.27 -7.50
N SER A 205 -39.20 13.76 -8.36
CA SER A 205 -38.83 12.79 -9.41
C SER A 205 -37.80 13.26 -10.44
N GLN A 206 -37.53 14.56 -10.56
CA GLN A 206 -36.58 15.12 -11.54
C GLN A 206 -35.29 15.68 -10.90
N GLY A 207 -35.14 15.59 -9.59
CA GLY A 207 -34.06 16.27 -8.87
C GLY A 207 -33.49 15.51 -7.68
N VAL A 208 -33.84 14.24 -7.48
CA VAL A 208 -33.17 13.44 -6.45
C VAL A 208 -31.75 13.14 -6.91
N GLY A 209 -30.79 13.70 -6.17
CA GLY A 209 -29.38 13.39 -6.29
C GLY A 209 -28.72 13.56 -4.92
N VAL A 210 -27.70 12.76 -4.66
CA VAL A 210 -26.86 12.89 -3.47
C VAL A 210 -25.89 14.05 -3.69
N LEU A 211 -25.89 15.01 -2.79
CA LEU A 211 -25.06 16.22 -2.88
C LEU A 211 -23.68 16.04 -2.26
N ALA A 212 -23.61 15.23 -1.20
CA ALA A 212 -22.38 14.85 -0.53
C ALA A 212 -22.60 13.59 0.32
N VAL A 213 -21.49 12.95 0.66
CA VAL A 213 -21.40 11.93 1.69
C VAL A 213 -20.74 12.56 2.91
N GLU A 214 -21.46 12.62 4.03
CA GLU A 214 -20.88 13.07 5.29
C GLU A 214 -20.42 11.86 6.10
N THR A 215 -19.21 11.96 6.65
CA THR A 215 -18.59 10.89 7.43
C THR A 215 -18.15 11.44 8.78
N GLU A 216 -18.41 10.67 9.84
CA GLU A 216 -17.83 10.92 11.16
C GLU A 216 -16.92 9.75 11.55
N ARG A 217 -15.86 10.06 12.29
CA ARG A 217 -14.95 9.09 12.89
C ARG A 217 -14.93 9.22 14.40
N GLN A 218 -14.56 8.13 15.07
CA GLN A 218 -14.14 8.14 16.47
C GLN A 218 -12.81 7.44 16.61
N ARG A 219 -11.89 8.05 17.35
CA ARG A 219 -10.61 7.45 17.72
C ARG A 219 -10.77 6.59 18.98
N ARG A 220 -10.10 5.44 19.01
CA ARG A 220 -10.01 4.60 20.20
C ARG A 220 -8.90 5.10 21.11
N GLU A 221 -9.25 5.42 22.34
CA GLU A 221 -8.31 5.86 23.37
C GLU A 221 -7.51 4.69 23.95
N LEU A 222 -6.43 4.99 24.68
CA LEU A 222 -5.57 3.99 25.32
C LEU A 222 -6.31 3.12 26.35
N ASP A 223 -7.40 3.61 26.94
CA ASP A 223 -8.25 2.84 27.85
C ASP A 223 -9.25 1.91 27.11
N GLY A 224 -9.24 1.95 25.79
CA GLY A 224 -10.10 1.17 24.91
C GLY A 224 -11.48 1.78 24.65
N THR A 225 -11.80 2.93 25.25
CA THR A 225 -13.04 3.68 24.99
C THR A 225 -12.94 4.47 23.68
N TRP A 226 -14.09 4.92 23.17
CA TRP A 226 -14.15 5.73 21.95
C TRP A 226 -14.27 7.21 22.32
N GLY A 227 -13.45 8.04 21.69
CA GLY A 227 -13.48 9.49 21.83
C GLY A 227 -14.74 10.15 21.24
N PRO A 228 -14.79 11.50 21.22
CA PRO A 228 -15.88 12.23 20.58
C PRO A 228 -15.96 11.91 19.09
N ALA A 229 -17.16 12.04 18.51
CA ALA A 229 -17.31 11.97 17.06
C ALA A 229 -16.73 13.22 16.41
N GLU A 230 -15.90 13.03 15.40
CA GLU A 230 -15.24 14.08 14.63
C GLU A 230 -15.68 13.95 13.16
N ALA A 231 -16.03 15.07 12.54
CA ALA A 231 -16.34 15.09 11.11
C ALA A 231 -15.06 14.82 10.31
N VAL A 232 -15.14 13.94 9.32
CA VAL A 232 -14.05 13.67 8.38
C VAL A 232 -14.13 14.71 7.27
N GLU A 233 -13.02 15.42 7.04
CA GLU A 233 -12.93 16.37 5.94
C GLU A 233 -12.93 15.64 4.59
N PRO A 234 -13.73 16.07 3.60
CA PRO A 234 -13.66 15.48 2.27
C PRO A 234 -12.27 15.61 1.69
N MET A 235 -11.80 14.56 1.02
CA MET A 235 -10.50 14.60 0.33
C MET A 235 -10.45 15.78 -0.66
N PRO A 236 -9.37 16.57 -0.68
CA PRO A 236 -9.26 17.66 -1.63
C PRO A 236 -9.41 17.21 -3.09
N GLY A 237 -10.02 18.06 -3.92
CA GLY A 237 -10.36 17.73 -5.31
C GLY A 237 -11.66 16.94 -5.49
N THR A 238 -12.34 16.54 -4.41
CA THR A 238 -13.69 15.96 -4.50
C THR A 238 -14.74 17.04 -4.73
N ILE A 239 -15.75 16.73 -5.55
CA ILE A 239 -16.84 17.65 -5.84
C ILE A 239 -17.85 17.57 -4.69
N SER A 240 -18.00 18.67 -3.95
CA SER A 240 -19.11 18.87 -3.01
C SER A 240 -20.03 19.97 -3.53
N LEU A 241 -21.31 19.66 -3.69
CA LEU A 241 -22.30 20.67 -4.10
C LEU A 241 -22.91 21.40 -2.91
N ILE A 242 -22.47 21.11 -1.67
CA ILE A 242 -23.01 21.75 -0.47
C ILE A 242 -22.60 23.22 -0.42
N GLU A 243 -21.35 23.54 -0.75
CA GLU A 243 -20.83 24.91 -0.70
C GLU A 243 -21.53 25.84 -1.70
N ASP A 244 -21.92 25.29 -2.86
CA ASP A 244 -22.66 26.02 -3.89
C ASP A 244 -24.09 26.37 -3.46
N LEU A 245 -24.71 25.61 -2.56
CA LEU A 245 -26.12 25.82 -2.18
C LEU A 245 -26.38 27.18 -1.53
N ASP A 246 -25.43 27.67 -0.73
CA ASP A 246 -25.62 28.93 -0.01
C ASP A 246 -25.50 30.15 -0.89
N SER A 247 -24.70 30.06 -1.95
CA SER A 247 -24.55 31.13 -2.92
C SER A 247 -25.58 31.06 -4.06
N THR A 248 -26.05 29.88 -4.46
CA THR A 248 -26.83 29.69 -5.70
C THR A 248 -28.32 29.45 -5.48
N ALA A 249 -28.74 28.73 -4.44
CA ALA A 249 -30.12 28.28 -4.27
C ALA A 249 -30.95 29.27 -3.43
N THR A 250 -31.61 30.22 -4.10
CA THR A 250 -32.57 31.16 -3.48
C THR A 250 -34.01 30.68 -3.52
N ASN A 251 -34.33 29.71 -4.39
CA ASN A 251 -35.67 29.16 -4.57
C ASN A 251 -35.64 27.69 -5.01
N TYR A 252 -36.80 27.02 -4.94
CA TYR A 252 -36.92 25.58 -5.20
C TYR A 252 -36.47 25.16 -6.61
N ARG A 253 -36.63 26.01 -7.64
CA ARG A 253 -36.23 25.65 -9.02
C ARG A 253 -34.72 25.59 -9.17
N GLN A 254 -34.01 26.52 -8.50
CA GLN A 254 -32.56 26.48 -8.43
C GLN A 254 -32.07 25.25 -7.66
N LEU A 255 -32.75 24.91 -6.57
CA LEU A 255 -32.45 23.68 -5.82
C LEU A 255 -32.66 22.42 -6.67
N GLU A 256 -33.75 22.35 -7.45
CA GLU A 256 -33.99 21.27 -8.42
C GLU A 256 -32.87 21.18 -9.48
N THR A 257 -32.31 22.31 -9.89
CA THR A 257 -31.20 22.36 -10.87
C THR A 257 -29.92 21.79 -10.27
N ILE A 258 -29.65 22.09 -9.00
CA ILE A 258 -28.51 21.54 -8.25
C ILE A 258 -28.71 20.03 -8.02
N GLY A 259 -29.92 19.60 -7.64
CA GLY A 259 -30.23 18.17 -7.52
C GLY A 259 -30.05 17.41 -8.84
N ALA A 260 -30.46 17.99 -9.96
CA ALA A 260 -30.22 17.41 -11.28
C ALA A 260 -28.73 17.43 -11.68
N GLN A 261 -27.94 18.41 -11.22
CA GLN A 261 -26.49 18.41 -11.39
C GLN A 261 -25.82 17.33 -10.54
N ALA A 262 -26.29 17.14 -9.30
CA ALA A 262 -25.84 16.08 -8.41
C ALA A 262 -26.08 14.71 -9.04
N ALA A 263 -27.26 14.45 -9.58
CA ALA A 263 -27.58 13.22 -10.29
C ALA A 263 -26.69 12.99 -11.55
N ARG A 264 -26.26 14.05 -12.24
CA ARG A 264 -25.31 13.93 -13.38
C ARG A 264 -23.87 13.66 -12.94
N ASN A 265 -23.50 14.08 -11.74
CA ASN A 265 -22.18 13.91 -11.15
C ASN A 265 -22.17 12.82 -10.06
N GLU A 266 -23.18 11.94 -10.05
CA GLU A 266 -23.40 10.98 -8.97
C GLU A 266 -22.17 10.12 -8.72
N ASP A 267 -21.53 9.62 -9.78
CA ASP A 267 -20.32 8.82 -9.67
C ASP A 267 -19.17 9.57 -8.99
N VAL A 268 -18.95 10.84 -9.31
CA VAL A 268 -17.83 11.61 -8.72
C VAL A 268 -18.11 11.97 -7.26
N ILE A 269 -19.39 12.15 -6.89
CA ILE A 269 -19.81 12.48 -5.53
C ILE A 269 -19.80 11.24 -4.63
N LEU A 270 -20.38 10.13 -5.11
CA LEU A 270 -20.50 8.89 -4.33
C LEU A 270 -19.22 8.07 -4.35
N ARG A 271 -18.48 8.12 -5.45
CA ARG A 271 -17.34 7.25 -5.73
C ARG A 271 -16.14 8.08 -6.19
N PRO A 272 -15.70 9.05 -5.37
CA PRO A 272 -14.56 9.88 -5.72
C PRO A 272 -13.36 8.99 -6.03
N GLN A 273 -12.65 9.30 -7.11
CA GLN A 273 -11.43 8.59 -7.45
C GLN A 273 -10.37 8.92 -6.40
N PHE A 274 -9.65 7.90 -5.91
CA PHE A 274 -8.50 8.14 -5.04
C PHE A 274 -7.37 8.83 -5.82
N VAL A 275 -6.55 9.62 -5.11
CA VAL A 275 -5.40 10.31 -5.69
C VAL A 275 -4.39 9.32 -6.29
N SER A 276 -3.68 9.76 -7.34
CA SER A 276 -2.69 8.92 -8.00
C SER A 276 -1.60 8.46 -7.03
N ILE A 277 -1.35 7.14 -7.02
CA ILE A 277 -0.31 6.50 -6.21
C ILE A 277 0.94 6.33 -7.06
N LEU A 278 2.07 6.85 -6.59
CA LEU A 278 3.37 6.63 -7.21
C LEU A 278 3.82 5.19 -7.00
N GLU A 279 3.88 4.75 -5.74
CA GLU A 279 4.39 3.44 -5.33
C GLU A 279 3.63 2.88 -4.14
N GLY A 280 3.59 1.55 -4.06
CA GLY A 280 2.91 0.79 -3.01
C GLY A 280 1.66 0.07 -3.49
N GLU A 281 0.81 -0.30 -2.54
CA GLU A 281 -0.42 -1.04 -2.83
C GLU A 281 -1.41 -0.12 -3.57
N SER A 282 -1.94 -0.62 -4.68
CA SER A 282 -3.01 0.07 -5.39
C SER A 282 -4.26 0.12 -4.52
N TRP A 283 -4.94 1.27 -4.54
CA TRP A 283 -6.21 1.39 -3.85
C TRP A 283 -7.25 0.46 -4.50
N VAL A 284 -7.98 -0.26 -3.64
CA VAL A 284 -9.16 -1.07 -3.96
C VAL A 284 -10.24 -0.75 -2.93
N PRO A 285 -11.53 -0.99 -3.18
CA PRO A 285 -12.58 -0.71 -2.20
C PRO A 285 -12.39 -1.52 -0.91
N PRO A 286 -12.76 -0.98 0.25
CA PRO A 286 -12.65 -1.66 1.54
C PRO A 286 -13.23 -3.08 1.58
N THR A 287 -14.31 -3.35 0.85
CA THR A 287 -14.92 -4.70 0.75
C THR A 287 -14.08 -5.72 -0.02
N GLU A 288 -13.14 -5.27 -0.85
CA GLU A 288 -12.19 -6.14 -1.57
C GLU A 288 -10.88 -6.35 -0.82
N VAL A 289 -10.61 -5.57 0.25
CA VAL A 289 -9.40 -5.73 1.06
C VAL A 289 -9.51 -7.02 1.88
N PRO A 290 -8.61 -8.01 1.68
CA PRO A 290 -8.66 -9.25 2.43
C PRO A 290 -8.35 -9.00 3.91
N ASP A 291 -9.05 -9.71 4.81
CA ASP A 291 -8.74 -9.65 6.23
C ASP A 291 -7.29 -10.12 6.45
N PRO A 292 -6.44 -9.37 7.17
CA PRO A 292 -5.04 -9.76 7.42
C PRO A 292 -4.89 -11.18 7.97
N SER A 293 -5.83 -11.64 8.81
CA SER A 293 -5.84 -13.00 9.36
C SER A 293 -6.05 -14.08 8.30
N GLU A 294 -6.79 -13.77 7.23
CA GLU A 294 -6.94 -14.63 6.07
C GLU A 294 -5.67 -14.63 5.22
N VAL A 295 -5.02 -13.47 5.05
CA VAL A 295 -3.78 -13.33 4.26
C VAL A 295 -2.68 -14.28 4.75
N GLY A 296 -2.48 -14.40 6.08
CA GLY A 296 -1.48 -15.33 6.62
C GLY A 296 -1.75 -16.81 6.29
N GLY A 297 -3.02 -17.21 6.26
CA GLY A 297 -3.44 -18.55 5.82
C GLY A 297 -3.26 -18.73 4.31
N LEU A 298 -3.66 -17.74 3.53
CA LEU A 298 -3.54 -17.72 2.07
C LEU A 298 -2.08 -17.80 1.62
N GLN A 299 -1.17 -17.04 2.23
CA GLN A 299 0.25 -17.04 1.86
C GLN A 299 0.92 -18.42 2.02
N ASN A 300 0.58 -19.17 3.07
CA ASN A 300 1.13 -20.51 3.24
C ASN A 300 0.60 -21.48 2.17
N GLN A 301 -0.67 -21.33 1.78
CA GLN A 301 -1.25 -22.08 0.68
C GLN A 301 -0.62 -21.69 -0.66
N ILE A 302 -0.47 -20.38 -0.91
CA ILE A 302 0.19 -19.83 -2.10
C ILE A 302 1.61 -20.38 -2.20
N ARG A 303 2.43 -20.28 -1.15
CA ARG A 303 3.80 -20.82 -1.14
C ARG A 303 3.84 -22.33 -1.45
N THR A 304 2.91 -23.09 -0.90
CA THR A 304 2.80 -24.54 -1.15
C THR A 304 2.45 -24.81 -2.61
N LEU A 305 1.51 -24.05 -3.18
CA LEU A 305 1.08 -24.16 -4.56
C LEU A 305 2.14 -23.65 -5.54
N GLU A 306 2.90 -22.60 -5.22
CA GLU A 306 4.05 -22.12 -5.98
C GLU A 306 5.17 -23.17 -6.02
N GLN A 307 5.47 -23.81 -4.90
CA GLN A 307 6.43 -24.92 -4.86
C GLN A 307 5.96 -26.10 -5.73
N GLN A 308 4.65 -26.39 -5.70
CA GLN A 308 4.04 -27.38 -6.57
C GLN A 308 4.15 -26.98 -8.05
N LEU A 309 3.86 -25.72 -8.39
CA LEU A 309 3.96 -25.17 -9.74
C LEU A 309 5.40 -25.26 -10.27
N ALA A 310 6.38 -24.82 -9.48
CA ALA A 310 7.80 -24.92 -9.83
C ALA A 310 8.29 -26.38 -9.96
N SER A 311 7.69 -27.34 -9.24
CA SER A 311 7.96 -28.76 -9.46
C SER A 311 7.41 -29.25 -10.79
N ILE A 312 6.17 -28.86 -11.13
CA ILE A 312 5.52 -29.23 -12.40
C ILE A 312 6.29 -28.65 -13.58
N ASP A 313 6.68 -27.37 -13.53
CA ASP A 313 7.43 -26.72 -14.59
C ASP A 313 8.80 -27.39 -14.83
N ARG A 314 9.52 -27.77 -13.76
CA ARG A 314 10.78 -28.52 -13.88
C ARG A 314 10.58 -29.90 -14.52
N ASP A 315 9.47 -30.57 -14.22
CA ASP A 315 9.16 -31.87 -14.82
C ASP A 315 8.80 -31.73 -16.30
N ILE A 316 8.04 -30.69 -16.69
CA ILE A 316 7.76 -30.35 -18.09
C ILE A 316 9.08 -30.12 -18.83
N GLN A 317 9.94 -29.24 -18.33
CA GLN A 317 11.25 -28.94 -18.96
C GLN A 317 12.13 -30.19 -19.10
N ARG A 318 12.15 -31.08 -18.09
CA ARG A 318 12.89 -32.34 -18.17
C ARG A 318 12.35 -33.27 -19.25
N LYS A 319 11.03 -33.32 -19.44
CA LYS A 319 10.37 -34.14 -20.45
C LYS A 319 10.58 -33.58 -21.86
N GLU A 320 10.51 -32.27 -22.02
CA GLU A 320 10.85 -31.59 -23.28
C GLU A 320 12.30 -31.84 -23.67
N ALA A 321 13.24 -31.70 -22.72
CA ALA A 321 14.64 -32.03 -22.96
C ALA A 321 14.85 -33.50 -23.35
N ALA A 322 14.10 -34.44 -22.75
CA ALA A 322 14.15 -35.86 -23.10
C ALA A 322 13.54 -36.14 -24.49
N LYS A 323 12.53 -35.37 -24.91
CA LYS A 323 11.97 -35.42 -26.26
C LYS A 323 13.01 -35.00 -27.29
N THR A 324 13.70 -33.88 -27.07
CA THR A 324 14.74 -33.36 -27.97
C THR A 324 16.00 -34.23 -28.00
N ASN A 325 16.40 -34.80 -26.86
CA ASN A 325 17.59 -35.64 -26.74
C ASN A 325 17.35 -37.11 -27.05
N SER A 326 16.13 -37.51 -27.45
CA SER A 326 15.89 -38.88 -27.91
C SER A 326 16.66 -39.07 -29.21
N PRO A 327 17.81 -39.79 -29.21
CA PRO A 327 18.66 -39.86 -30.38
C PRO A 327 17.83 -40.49 -31.50
N GLU A 328 17.75 -39.79 -32.64
CA GLU A 328 17.28 -40.39 -33.88
C GLU A 328 18.03 -41.70 -34.01
N ARG A 329 17.31 -42.81 -33.80
CA ARG A 329 17.87 -44.13 -33.87
C ARG A 329 18.28 -44.27 -35.32
N ASN A 330 19.55 -44.01 -35.59
CA ASN A 330 20.15 -44.24 -36.89
C ASN A 330 19.90 -45.71 -37.18
N THR A 331 18.90 -45.98 -38.01
CA THR A 331 18.45 -47.32 -38.41
C THR A 331 19.44 -47.93 -39.39
N GLY A 332 20.73 -47.63 -39.23
CA GLY A 332 21.88 -48.37 -39.72
C GLY A 332 21.87 -49.78 -39.14
N ARG A 333 20.88 -50.55 -39.57
CA ARG A 333 20.83 -51.99 -39.59
C ARG A 333 21.90 -52.40 -40.59
N GLU A 334 23.17 -52.33 -40.15
CA GLU A 334 24.23 -53.11 -40.76
C GLU A 334 23.84 -54.57 -40.57
N ASP A 335 23.61 -55.24 -41.70
CA ASP A 335 23.56 -56.69 -41.83
C ASP A 335 24.80 -57.30 -41.17
N ARG A 336 24.67 -57.73 -39.92
CA ARG A 336 25.57 -58.74 -39.33
C ARG A 336 24.89 -60.09 -39.33
N ASP A 337 24.95 -60.66 -40.52
CA ASP A 337 24.97 -62.09 -40.77
C ASP A 337 26.23 -62.71 -40.12
N VAL A 338 26.14 -63.30 -38.92
CA VAL A 338 26.92 -64.48 -38.52
C VAL A 338 26.19 -65.21 -37.37
N GLY A 339 25.75 -66.43 -37.61
CA GLY A 339 24.94 -67.24 -36.68
C GLY A 339 25.67 -67.82 -35.46
N ARG A 340 24.90 -68.51 -34.60
CA ARG A 340 25.25 -69.80 -33.99
C ARG A 340 24.09 -70.34 -33.14
N ASP A 341 23.77 -71.60 -33.38
CA ASP A 341 22.92 -72.53 -32.64
C ASP A 341 22.76 -72.32 -31.12
N THR A 342 21.52 -72.46 -30.61
CA THR A 342 21.05 -73.69 -29.91
C THR A 342 19.59 -73.58 -29.42
N ARG A 343 18.70 -74.33 -30.08
CA ARG A 343 17.87 -75.42 -29.51
C ARG A 343 17.16 -75.21 -28.14
N ARG A 344 15.86 -74.88 -28.17
CA ARG A 344 14.74 -75.47 -27.36
C ARG A 344 13.42 -74.80 -27.77
N GLU A 345 12.56 -75.40 -28.59
CA GLU A 345 11.60 -76.49 -28.33
C GLU A 345 10.41 -76.08 -27.44
N GLY A 346 9.22 -76.06 -28.06
CA GLY A 346 7.89 -75.83 -27.47
C GLY A 346 7.32 -74.45 -27.85
N GLY A 347 6.36 -74.28 -28.76
CA GLY A 347 5.27 -75.16 -29.18
C GLY A 347 3.95 -74.51 -28.79
N ASN A 348 3.38 -73.66 -29.66
CA ASN A 348 1.93 -73.61 -29.86
C ASN A 348 1.59 -72.83 -31.13
N GLU A 349 1.10 -73.58 -32.11
CA GLU A 349 0.43 -73.12 -33.32
C GLU A 349 -0.89 -72.42 -32.96
N ARG A 350 -1.13 -71.24 -33.54
CA ARG A 350 -2.46 -70.87 -33.97
C ARG A 350 -2.41 -69.89 -35.14
N GLU A 351 -2.64 -70.48 -36.31
CA GLU A 351 -3.36 -69.98 -37.48
C GLU A 351 -3.44 -68.46 -37.69
N THR A 352 -2.54 -68.00 -38.56
CA THR A 352 -2.83 -67.33 -39.84
C THR A 352 -4.23 -66.68 -40.00
N ARG A 353 -4.29 -65.37 -39.80
CA ARG A 353 -5.21 -64.49 -40.56
C ARG A 353 -4.42 -63.35 -41.18
N GLN A 354 -3.88 -63.62 -42.37
CA GLN A 354 -3.32 -62.62 -43.26
C GLN A 354 -4.40 -61.62 -43.64
N THR A 355 -4.45 -60.51 -42.92
CA THR A 355 -5.17 -59.32 -43.35
C THR A 355 -4.12 -58.40 -43.94
N ARG A 356 -4.19 -58.17 -45.26
CA ARG A 356 -3.40 -57.15 -45.96
C ARG A 356 -3.60 -55.81 -45.23
N GLN A 357 -2.63 -55.41 -44.44
CA GLN A 357 -2.56 -54.04 -43.93
C GLN A 357 -2.17 -53.12 -45.09
N PRO A 358 -2.88 -52.01 -45.29
CA PRO A 358 -2.47 -50.99 -46.26
C PRO A 358 -1.09 -50.47 -45.88
N GLU A 359 -0.23 -50.26 -46.88
CA GLU A 359 1.02 -49.50 -46.74
C GLU A 359 0.69 -48.13 -46.19
N ASN A 360 0.80 -48.00 -44.86
CA ASN A 360 0.62 -46.75 -44.15
C ASN A 360 1.98 -46.06 -44.15
N THR A 361 2.23 -45.26 -45.19
CA THR A 361 3.33 -44.29 -45.29
C THR A 361 3.17 -43.11 -44.32
N GLY A 362 2.39 -43.29 -43.24
CA GLY A 362 2.35 -42.38 -42.12
C GLY A 362 3.64 -42.54 -41.31
N GLU A 363 4.43 -41.49 -41.33
CA GLU A 363 5.51 -41.16 -40.39
C GLU A 363 5.23 -41.79 -39.01
N GLN A 364 5.84 -42.95 -38.72
CA GLN A 364 5.66 -43.65 -37.46
C GLN A 364 6.39 -42.85 -36.37
N ILE A 365 5.65 -41.93 -35.73
CA ILE A 365 6.09 -41.23 -34.53
C ILE A 365 6.53 -42.31 -33.52
N ASP A 366 7.77 -42.20 -33.02
CA ASP A 366 8.32 -43.14 -32.03
C ASP A 366 7.33 -43.22 -30.86
N PRO A 367 6.82 -44.41 -30.48
CA PRO A 367 5.86 -44.56 -29.39
C PRO A 367 6.36 -43.97 -28.07
N ARG A 368 7.67 -43.79 -27.90
CA ARG A 368 8.26 -43.08 -26.74
C ARG A 368 7.99 -41.58 -26.78
N ILE A 369 8.10 -40.95 -27.95
CA ILE A 369 7.81 -39.53 -28.13
C ILE A 369 6.33 -39.28 -27.84
N ALA A 370 5.44 -40.11 -28.39
CA ALA A 370 4.01 -40.03 -28.10
C ALA A 370 3.67 -40.21 -26.60
N ALA A 371 4.42 -41.06 -25.89
CA ALA A 371 4.25 -41.24 -24.44
C ALA A 371 4.76 -40.03 -23.64
N ILE A 372 5.86 -39.39 -24.06
CA ILE A 372 6.38 -38.16 -23.45
C ILE A 372 5.39 -37.01 -23.68
N ASP A 373 4.84 -36.88 -24.89
CA ASP A 373 3.86 -35.83 -25.20
C ASP A 373 2.61 -35.94 -24.34
N LYS A 374 2.08 -37.15 -24.16
CA LYS A 374 0.95 -37.40 -23.27
C LYS A 374 1.27 -37.05 -21.80
N GLN A 375 2.52 -37.21 -21.37
CA GLN A 375 2.96 -36.82 -20.02
C GLN A 375 3.05 -35.30 -19.88
N ILE A 376 3.57 -34.60 -20.90
CA ILE A 376 3.63 -33.13 -20.93
C ILE A 376 2.21 -32.55 -20.91
N GLU A 377 1.29 -33.09 -21.71
CA GLU A 377 -0.12 -32.66 -21.72
C GLU A 377 -0.78 -32.83 -20.34
N ALA A 378 -0.54 -33.96 -19.67
CA ALA A 378 -1.06 -34.19 -18.32
C ALA A 378 -0.47 -33.22 -17.27
N LEU A 379 0.83 -32.92 -17.37
CA LEU A 379 1.49 -31.93 -16.52
C LEU A 379 0.99 -30.51 -16.78
N ASN A 380 0.76 -30.12 -18.04
CA ASN A 380 0.17 -28.83 -18.39
C ASN A 380 -1.24 -28.69 -17.81
N LYS A 381 -2.06 -29.73 -17.85
CA LYS A 381 -3.38 -29.71 -17.19
C LYS A 381 -3.27 -29.56 -15.67
N GLN A 382 -2.28 -30.20 -15.05
CA GLN A 382 -2.02 -30.02 -13.61
C GLN A 382 -1.52 -28.59 -13.31
N ARG A 383 -0.67 -28.04 -14.17
CA ARG A 383 -0.17 -26.67 -14.12
C ARG A 383 -1.34 -25.68 -14.14
N GLU A 384 -2.25 -25.81 -15.11
CA GLU A 384 -3.47 -25.00 -15.21
C GLU A 384 -4.31 -25.05 -13.93
N GLY A 385 -4.57 -26.26 -13.39
CA GLY A 385 -5.34 -26.39 -12.14
C GLY A 385 -4.61 -25.90 -10.87
N VAL A 386 -3.28 -25.78 -10.89
CA VAL A 386 -2.53 -25.11 -9.82
C VAL A 386 -2.62 -23.59 -9.99
N VAL A 387 -2.47 -23.08 -11.22
CA VAL A 387 -2.61 -21.66 -11.54
C VAL A 387 -4.01 -21.15 -11.21
N GLU A 388 -5.07 -21.86 -11.59
CA GLU A 388 -6.46 -21.48 -11.26
C GLU A 388 -6.69 -21.39 -9.74
N ARG A 389 -6.15 -22.34 -8.97
CA ARG A 389 -6.22 -22.31 -7.50
C ARG A 389 -5.41 -21.16 -6.91
N LEU A 390 -4.21 -20.89 -7.45
CA LEU A 390 -3.41 -19.75 -7.07
C LEU A 390 -4.17 -18.43 -7.32
N THR A 391 -4.70 -18.24 -8.53
CA THR A 391 -5.48 -17.06 -8.90
C THR A 391 -6.72 -16.89 -8.02
N GLY A 392 -7.42 -17.98 -7.68
CA GLY A 392 -8.55 -17.95 -6.73
C GLY A 392 -8.16 -17.56 -5.29
N LEU A 393 -6.88 -17.67 -4.91
CA LEU A 393 -6.34 -17.20 -3.63
C LEU A 393 -5.76 -15.78 -3.72
N GLY A 394 -5.99 -15.07 -4.83
CA GLY A 394 -5.43 -13.74 -5.07
C GLY A 394 -3.96 -13.74 -5.50
N TRP A 395 -3.36 -14.91 -5.79
CA TRP A 395 -2.03 -14.94 -6.37
C TRP A 395 -2.09 -14.47 -7.82
N GLN A 396 -1.30 -13.46 -8.12
CA GLN A 396 -1.07 -13.02 -9.49
C GLN A 396 0.26 -13.60 -9.99
N PRO A 397 0.30 -14.19 -11.19
CA PRO A 397 1.55 -14.57 -11.84
C PRO A 397 2.52 -13.40 -11.82
N LYS A 398 3.82 -13.62 -11.54
CA LYS A 398 4.81 -12.54 -11.42
C LYS A 398 4.89 -11.63 -12.67
N ASP A 399 4.56 -12.18 -13.83
CA ASP A 399 4.41 -11.51 -15.13
C ASP A 399 3.14 -10.64 -15.25
N GLN A 400 2.14 -10.85 -14.38
CA GLN A 400 0.89 -10.08 -14.28
C GLN A 400 0.83 -9.14 -13.06
N VAL A 401 1.78 -9.22 -12.11
CA VAL A 401 1.82 -8.39 -10.88
C VAL A 401 1.91 -6.87 -11.14
N GLY A 402 2.17 -6.43 -12.38
CA GLY A 402 2.11 -5.01 -12.75
C GLY A 402 0.92 -4.62 -13.64
N THR A 403 0.03 -5.55 -13.96
CA THR A 403 -1.31 -5.22 -14.49
C THR A 403 -2.34 -5.57 -13.44
N ALA A 404 -2.14 -5.11 -12.20
CA ALA A 404 -3.31 -4.81 -11.39
C ALA A 404 -4.13 -3.85 -12.26
N GLU A 405 -5.15 -4.39 -12.93
CA GLU A 405 -6.04 -3.63 -13.78
C GLU A 405 -6.46 -2.44 -12.93
N ALA A 406 -6.24 -1.23 -13.46
CA ALA A 406 -6.67 -0.03 -12.78
C ALA A 406 -8.08 -0.30 -12.29
N TYR A 407 -8.30 -0.11 -10.99
CA TYR A 407 -9.56 -0.38 -10.32
C TYR A 407 -10.73 -0.05 -11.24
N ASP A 408 -11.50 -1.07 -11.64
CA ASP A 408 -12.58 -0.89 -12.60
C ASP A 408 -13.80 -0.30 -11.89
N ILE A 409 -13.84 1.02 -11.84
CA ILE A 409 -14.97 1.79 -11.30
C ILE A 409 -16.29 1.32 -11.93
N ALA A 410 -16.28 0.87 -13.19
CA ALA A 410 -17.50 0.43 -13.87
C ALA A 410 -18.15 -0.80 -13.23
N LYS A 411 -17.39 -1.63 -12.49
CA LYS A 411 -17.94 -2.74 -11.69
C LYS A 411 -18.85 -2.26 -10.55
N TYR A 412 -18.63 -1.02 -10.10
CA TYR A 412 -19.29 -0.41 -8.95
C TYR A 412 -20.32 0.63 -9.35
N THR A 413 -20.27 1.10 -10.60
CA THR A 413 -21.29 1.96 -11.18
C THR A 413 -22.57 1.18 -11.42
N HIS A 414 -23.70 1.78 -11.06
CA HIS A 414 -25.02 1.23 -11.40
C HIS A 414 -25.56 2.00 -12.61
N GLU A 415 -26.20 1.30 -13.54
CA GLU A 415 -26.75 1.92 -14.77
C GLU A 415 -28.11 2.58 -14.54
N GLU A 416 -28.80 2.21 -13.46
CA GLU A 416 -30.15 2.68 -13.15
C GLU A 416 -30.12 4.04 -12.44
N PRO A 417 -31.21 4.82 -12.42
CA PRO A 417 -31.28 5.99 -11.55
C PRO A 417 -31.21 5.56 -10.08
N ILE A 418 -30.63 6.42 -9.21
CA ILE A 418 -30.49 6.12 -7.77
C ILE A 418 -31.77 5.58 -7.12
N LEU A 419 -32.95 6.11 -7.48
CA LEU A 419 -34.23 5.71 -6.89
C LEU A 419 -34.74 4.32 -7.29
N ASP A 420 -34.16 3.73 -8.33
CA ASP A 420 -34.54 2.41 -8.84
C ASP A 420 -33.50 1.33 -8.46
N SER A 421 -32.31 1.73 -8.00
CA SER A 421 -31.27 0.83 -7.50
C SER A 421 -31.49 0.44 -6.03
N ASP A 422 -31.45 -0.86 -5.74
CA ASP A 422 -31.52 -1.41 -4.38
C ASP A 422 -30.16 -1.45 -3.67
N GLU A 423 -29.07 -1.25 -4.41
CA GLU A 423 -27.70 -1.25 -3.90
C GLU A 423 -26.83 -0.18 -4.56
N VAL A 424 -26.80 1.01 -3.96
CA VAL A 424 -25.95 2.12 -4.39
C VAL A 424 -24.69 2.14 -3.55
N GLN A 425 -23.55 1.81 -4.16
CA GLN A 425 -22.25 1.79 -3.48
C GLN A 425 -21.57 3.16 -3.52
N TYR A 426 -21.01 3.57 -2.39
CA TYR A 426 -20.27 4.81 -2.24
C TYR A 426 -19.11 4.66 -1.25
N TRP A 427 -18.13 5.55 -1.33
CA TRP A 427 -16.99 5.58 -0.42
C TRP A 427 -16.42 6.98 -0.17
N VAL A 428 -15.69 7.12 0.94
CA VAL A 428 -14.97 8.34 1.36
C VAL A 428 -13.55 7.96 1.76
N HIS A 429 -12.60 8.88 1.56
CA HIS A 429 -11.21 8.74 1.96
C HIS A 429 -10.86 9.71 3.09
N ASP A 430 -10.33 9.17 4.19
CA ASP A 430 -9.85 9.92 5.35
C ASP A 430 -8.32 9.93 5.33
N LEU A 431 -7.74 11.06 4.91
CA LEU A 431 -6.30 11.29 4.85
C LEU A 431 -5.72 11.79 6.19
N ASP A 432 -6.55 12.29 7.10
CA ASP A 432 -6.11 12.88 8.37
C ASP A 432 -6.01 11.84 9.49
N VAL A 433 -5.44 10.68 9.19
CA VAL A 433 -5.35 9.56 10.13
C VAL A 433 -3.98 9.51 10.78
N GLU A 434 -3.94 9.20 12.08
CA GLU A 434 -2.68 9.05 12.80
C GLU A 434 -2.17 7.60 12.72
N SER A 435 -0.89 7.44 12.39
CA SER A 435 -0.20 6.14 12.43
C SER A 435 -0.36 5.47 13.80
N GLY A 436 -0.74 4.19 13.79
CA GLY A 436 -0.95 3.39 15.01
C GLY A 436 -2.28 3.63 15.74
N ALA A 437 -3.07 4.63 15.34
CA ALA A 437 -4.39 4.86 15.91
C ALA A 437 -5.41 3.84 15.39
N THR A 438 -6.52 3.68 16.10
CA THR A 438 -7.64 2.83 15.69
C THR A 438 -8.90 3.67 15.64
N TYR A 439 -9.62 3.57 14.52
CA TYR A 439 -10.81 4.37 14.25
C TYR A 439 -12.03 3.48 14.02
N ARG A 440 -13.21 4.07 14.14
CA ARG A 440 -14.46 3.54 13.58
C ARG A 440 -15.22 4.69 12.91
N TYR A 441 -16.01 4.36 11.90
CA TYR A 441 -16.63 5.34 11.03
C TYR A 441 -18.14 5.15 10.97
N ARG A 442 -18.89 6.22 10.72
CA ARG A 442 -20.30 6.17 10.32
C ARG A 442 -20.55 7.21 9.24
N THR A 443 -21.52 6.95 8.38
CA THR A 443 -21.79 7.78 7.21
C THR A 443 -23.26 8.16 7.13
N ARG A 444 -23.56 9.26 6.45
CA ARG A 444 -24.91 9.64 6.03
C ARG A 444 -24.87 10.35 4.69
N LEU A 445 -25.98 10.31 3.96
CA LEU A 445 -26.11 10.97 2.66
C LEU A 445 -26.87 12.28 2.81
N VAL A 446 -26.46 13.28 2.04
CA VAL A 446 -27.08 14.61 2.01
C VAL A 446 -27.84 14.77 0.70
N PHE A 447 -29.12 15.12 0.78
CA PHE A 447 -30.00 15.29 -0.37
C PHE A 447 -30.56 16.71 -0.43
N VAL A 448 -30.98 17.12 -1.63
CA VAL A 448 -31.84 18.30 -1.78
C VAL A 448 -33.17 18.06 -1.05
N ASN A 449 -33.65 19.08 -0.33
CA ASN A 449 -34.94 19.00 0.32
C ASN A 449 -36.08 19.33 -0.66
N PRO A 450 -36.99 18.40 -1.00
CA PRO A 450 -38.09 18.68 -1.92
C PRO A 450 -39.11 19.69 -1.38
N LEU A 451 -39.15 19.91 -0.06
CA LEU A 451 -40.07 20.84 0.60
C LEU A 451 -39.60 22.30 0.53
N PHE A 452 -38.32 22.54 0.19
CA PHE A 452 -37.72 23.85 0.24
C PHE A 452 -38.52 24.87 -0.60
N GLY A 453 -38.84 26.02 0.00
CA GLY A 453 -39.55 27.10 -0.68
C GLY A 453 -41.02 26.83 -1.01
N ARG A 454 -41.61 25.72 -0.53
CA ARG A 454 -43.02 25.35 -0.75
C ARG A 454 -43.94 25.64 0.45
N LYS A 455 -43.49 26.47 1.41
CA LYS A 455 -44.17 26.79 2.67
C LYS A 455 -45.66 27.15 2.53
N SER A 456 -46.06 27.84 1.47
CA SER A 456 -47.46 28.22 1.21
C SER A 456 -48.38 27.04 0.91
N SER A 457 -47.83 25.88 0.53
CA SER A 457 -48.54 24.66 0.20
C SER A 457 -48.45 23.61 1.31
N LEU A 458 -47.80 23.91 2.43
CA LEU A 458 -47.50 22.98 3.52
C LEU A 458 -48.24 23.36 4.81
N SER A 459 -48.54 22.36 5.63
CA SER A 459 -48.99 22.55 7.01
C SER A 459 -47.94 23.28 7.86
N GLU A 460 -48.38 23.97 8.91
CA GLU A 460 -47.49 24.71 9.82
C GLU A 460 -46.42 23.81 10.47
N SER A 461 -46.72 22.52 10.67
CA SER A 461 -45.81 21.50 11.19
C SER A 461 -44.57 21.27 10.30
N LEU A 462 -44.67 21.53 8.99
CA LEU A 462 -43.58 21.32 8.02
C LEU A 462 -42.87 22.62 7.62
N HIS A 463 -43.26 23.76 8.18
CA HIS A 463 -42.71 25.05 7.80
C HIS A 463 -41.21 25.18 8.08
N GLU A 464 -40.73 24.60 9.18
CA GLU A 464 -39.31 24.58 9.52
C GLU A 464 -38.51 23.73 8.52
N LEU A 465 -39.03 22.55 8.15
CA LEU A 465 -38.43 21.73 7.10
C LEU A 465 -38.43 22.45 5.75
N ALA A 466 -39.48 23.19 5.41
CA ALA A 466 -39.57 23.94 4.16
C ALA A 466 -38.59 25.12 4.07
N ASP A 467 -38.04 25.57 5.20
CA ASP A 467 -37.01 26.61 5.25
C ASP A 467 -35.59 26.03 5.05
N ALA A 468 -35.41 24.71 5.25
CA ALA A 468 -34.14 24.01 5.03
C ALA A 468 -33.93 23.63 3.56
N LYS A 469 -32.74 23.91 3.01
CA LYS A 469 -32.36 23.52 1.63
C LYS A 469 -31.98 22.04 1.51
N LEU A 470 -31.55 21.45 2.62
CA LEU A 470 -30.97 20.11 2.70
C LEU A 470 -31.81 19.21 3.59
N VAL A 471 -31.78 17.93 3.28
CA VAL A 471 -32.26 16.86 4.15
C VAL A 471 -31.20 15.78 4.25
N HIS A 472 -30.94 15.34 5.47
CA HIS A 472 -29.93 14.33 5.75
C HIS A 472 -30.63 12.99 5.97
N SER A 473 -30.01 11.90 5.52
CA SER A 473 -30.37 10.60 6.06
C SER A 473 -30.02 10.52 7.55
N ASP A 474 -30.63 9.57 8.23
CA ASP A 474 -30.09 9.11 9.51
C ASP A 474 -28.65 8.58 9.33
N TRP A 475 -27.87 8.64 10.41
CA TRP A 475 -26.53 8.06 10.44
C TRP A 475 -26.61 6.53 10.33
N SER A 476 -25.67 5.94 9.58
CA SER A 476 -25.43 4.50 9.63
C SER A 476 -25.03 4.04 11.03
N ASP A 477 -25.05 2.72 11.25
CA ASP A 477 -24.30 2.12 12.35
C ASP A 477 -22.80 2.41 12.21
N TRP A 478 -22.05 2.30 13.31
CA TRP A 478 -20.60 2.41 13.28
C TRP A 478 -19.96 1.18 12.61
N SER A 479 -18.89 1.40 11.83
CA SER A 479 -18.06 0.36 11.24
C SER A 479 -17.40 -0.51 12.31
N ASP A 480 -16.85 -1.64 11.86
CA ASP A 480 -15.86 -2.35 12.68
C ASP A 480 -14.59 -1.49 12.85
N PRO A 481 -13.85 -1.68 13.96
CA PRO A 481 -12.62 -0.92 14.21
C PRO A 481 -11.57 -1.19 13.12
N VAL A 482 -10.98 -0.13 12.59
CA VAL A 482 -9.87 -0.20 11.64
C VAL A 482 -8.63 0.43 12.25
N SER A 483 -7.54 -0.33 12.27
CA SER A 483 -6.26 0.13 12.80
C SER A 483 -5.37 0.63 11.68
N VAL A 484 -4.84 1.84 11.87
CA VAL A 484 -3.86 2.44 10.96
C VAL A 484 -2.50 1.86 11.28
N SER A 485 -1.76 1.42 10.26
CA SER A 485 -0.44 0.86 10.49
C SER A 485 0.48 1.90 11.14
N TRP A 486 1.41 1.45 11.98
CA TRP A 486 2.51 2.28 12.47
C TRP A 486 3.45 2.63 11.31
N ASP A 487 4.37 3.56 11.52
CA ASP A 487 5.43 3.87 10.54
C ASP A 487 6.58 2.88 10.60
N GLU A 488 6.79 2.29 11.79
CA GLU A 488 7.88 1.37 12.07
C GLU A 488 7.35 0.17 12.87
N TYR A 489 7.86 -1.01 12.54
CA TYR A 489 7.57 -2.25 13.26
C TYR A 489 8.86 -2.98 13.60
N PHE A 490 8.79 -3.86 14.60
CA PHE A 490 9.83 -4.86 14.82
C PHE A 490 9.22 -6.19 15.22
N PHE A 491 9.89 -7.27 14.78
CA PHE A 491 9.49 -8.64 15.06
C PHE A 491 10.72 -9.46 15.46
N LEU A 492 10.60 -10.24 16.52
CA LEU A 492 11.65 -11.12 16.97
C LEU A 492 11.67 -12.38 16.10
N THR A 493 12.83 -12.71 15.52
CA THR A 493 12.99 -13.89 14.68
C THR A 493 13.73 -15.02 15.39
N SER A 494 14.59 -14.69 16.35
CA SER A 494 15.26 -15.67 17.19
C SER A 494 15.54 -15.11 18.58
N ALA A 495 15.62 -15.98 19.58
CA ALA A 495 15.99 -15.63 20.95
C ALA A 495 16.86 -16.76 21.54
N ASN A 496 17.95 -16.38 22.19
CA ASN A 496 18.90 -17.28 22.84
C ASN A 496 19.19 -16.76 24.26
N PRO A 497 18.92 -17.53 25.33
CA PRO A 497 19.14 -17.08 26.71
C PRO A 497 20.62 -17.03 27.11
N GLY A 498 21.53 -17.44 26.22
CA GLY A 498 22.91 -17.73 26.58
C GLY A 498 23.03 -19.05 27.35
N ASP A 499 24.26 -19.48 27.63
CA ASP A 499 24.51 -20.73 28.35
C ASP A 499 25.24 -20.43 29.66
N VAL A 500 24.67 -20.86 30.79
CA VAL A 500 25.20 -20.64 32.14
C VAL A 500 26.43 -21.53 32.33
N GLY A 501 27.56 -21.08 31.81
CA GLY A 501 28.84 -21.82 31.82
C GLY A 501 29.65 -21.65 30.53
N ASN A 502 29.02 -21.15 29.47
CA ASN A 502 29.66 -20.85 28.18
C ASN A 502 29.74 -19.33 27.98
N ILE A 503 30.64 -18.87 27.11
CA ILE A 503 30.89 -17.43 26.89
C ILE A 503 29.76 -16.75 26.08
N SER A 504 28.81 -17.51 25.54
CA SER A 504 27.67 -17.00 24.79
C SER A 504 26.68 -16.27 25.70
N LYS A 505 26.60 -14.95 25.52
CA LYS A 505 25.63 -14.08 26.18
C LYS A 505 24.21 -14.32 25.63
N ALA A 506 23.22 -13.90 26.40
CA ALA A 506 21.84 -13.80 25.92
C ALA A 506 21.78 -12.85 24.71
N SER A 507 21.04 -13.25 23.67
CA SER A 507 20.88 -12.45 22.46
C SER A 507 19.54 -12.71 21.78
N VAL A 508 19.10 -11.72 21.00
CA VAL A 508 17.88 -11.77 20.16
C VAL A 508 18.23 -11.32 18.76
N THR A 509 17.62 -11.94 17.75
CA THR A 509 17.59 -11.39 16.40
C THR A 509 16.23 -10.78 16.15
N ALA A 510 16.19 -9.55 15.64
CA ALA A 510 14.96 -8.86 15.28
C ALA A 510 15.02 -8.38 13.83
N GLU A 511 13.88 -8.46 13.15
CA GLU A 511 13.62 -7.76 11.89
C GLU A 511 12.97 -6.42 12.24
N LEU A 512 13.57 -5.32 11.79
CA LEU A 512 13.03 -3.97 11.90
C LEU A 512 12.48 -3.56 10.54
N TYR A 513 11.30 -2.95 10.55
CA TYR A 513 10.60 -2.51 9.36
C TYR A 513 10.28 -1.03 9.44
N LYS A 514 10.41 -0.33 8.31
CA LYS A 514 9.99 1.07 8.14
C LYS A 514 9.31 1.25 6.81
N PHE A 515 8.13 1.86 6.79
CA PHE A 515 7.48 2.15 5.52
C PHE A 515 8.21 3.31 4.83
N TYR A 516 8.66 3.10 3.60
CA TYR A 516 9.37 4.11 2.84
C TYR A 516 9.29 3.90 1.33
N TYR A 517 8.88 4.94 0.62
CA TYR A 517 8.71 4.95 -0.83
C TYR A 517 7.74 3.85 -1.31
N GLY A 518 6.63 3.70 -0.58
CA GLY A 518 5.50 2.85 -0.98
C GLY A 518 5.59 1.41 -0.49
N TYR A 519 6.74 1.01 0.06
CA TYR A 519 6.96 -0.37 0.52
C TYR A 519 7.53 -0.39 1.92
N TRP A 520 7.27 -1.49 2.62
CA TRP A 520 7.96 -1.80 3.86
C TRP A 520 9.43 -2.09 3.57
N ARG A 521 10.36 -1.43 4.26
CA ARG A 521 11.80 -1.71 4.15
C ARG A 521 12.27 -2.45 5.38
N LYS A 522 13.24 -3.34 5.22
CA LYS A 522 13.66 -4.26 6.28
C LYS A 522 15.13 -4.15 6.59
N SER A 523 15.48 -4.24 7.88
CA SER A 523 16.83 -4.53 8.35
C SER A 523 16.81 -5.61 9.41
N ILE A 524 17.91 -6.33 9.58
CA ILE A 524 18.05 -7.41 10.57
C ILE A 524 19.13 -7.02 11.56
N VAL A 525 18.80 -7.04 12.84
CA VAL A 525 19.72 -6.69 13.92
C VAL A 525 19.83 -7.81 14.94
N ALA A 526 21.06 -8.04 15.43
CA ALA A 526 21.33 -8.89 16.59
C ALA A 526 21.55 -7.99 17.82
N LEU A 527 20.82 -8.26 18.89
CA LEU A 527 20.74 -7.44 20.09
C LEU A 527 21.15 -8.25 21.32
N GLU A 528 21.92 -7.65 22.21
CA GLU A 528 22.19 -8.12 23.57
C GLU A 528 21.35 -7.32 24.60
N PRO A 529 21.09 -7.87 25.80
CA PRO A 529 20.47 -7.11 26.89
C PRO A 529 21.16 -5.76 27.14
N GLY A 530 20.37 -4.69 27.05
CA GLY A 530 20.82 -3.29 27.12
C GLY A 530 20.80 -2.55 25.78
N ASP A 531 20.77 -3.27 24.66
CA ASP A 531 20.78 -2.68 23.32
C ASP A 531 19.43 -2.09 22.94
N ARG A 532 19.48 -1.06 22.07
CA ARG A 532 18.33 -0.44 21.43
C ARG A 532 18.03 -1.12 20.11
N PHE A 533 16.76 -1.17 19.74
CA PHE A 533 16.33 -1.64 18.42
C PHE A 533 16.61 -0.54 17.38
N VAL A 534 17.85 -0.44 16.92
CA VAL A 534 18.30 0.51 15.90
C VAL A 534 19.07 -0.23 14.82
N ALA A 535 18.80 0.09 13.56
CA ALA A 535 19.53 -0.44 12.43
C ALA A 535 19.56 0.57 11.26
N GLU A 536 20.34 0.26 10.24
CA GLU A 536 20.28 0.93 8.94
C GLU A 536 19.67 -0.06 7.94
N ILE A 537 18.72 0.44 7.17
CA ILE A 537 18.05 -0.25 6.07
C ILE A 537 18.79 0.11 4.79
N GLU A 538 19.17 -0.89 4.00
CA GLU A 538 19.65 -0.66 2.63
C GLU A 538 18.46 -0.38 1.72
N LEU A 539 18.52 0.70 0.96
CA LEU A 539 17.51 1.10 -0.01
C LEU A 539 17.95 0.74 -1.43
N PRO A 540 17.03 0.37 -2.33
CA PRO A 540 17.32 0.22 -3.74
C PRO A 540 17.95 1.48 -4.34
N GLU A 541 18.84 1.30 -5.29
CA GLU A 541 19.41 2.43 -6.03
C GLU A 541 18.35 3.09 -6.92
N GLY A 542 18.57 4.38 -7.21
CA GLY A 542 17.73 5.14 -8.14
C GLY A 542 16.46 5.73 -7.54
N LEU A 543 16.10 5.42 -6.29
CA LEU A 543 15.01 6.10 -5.60
C LEU A 543 15.26 7.61 -5.60
N GLN A 544 14.24 8.40 -5.96
CA GLN A 544 14.41 9.83 -6.17
C GLN A 544 13.17 10.64 -5.77
N THR A 545 13.42 11.89 -5.44
CA THR A 545 12.41 12.95 -5.35
C THR A 545 12.17 13.56 -6.73
N TRP A 546 11.00 14.15 -6.93
CA TRP A 546 10.56 14.69 -8.21
C TRP A 546 10.43 16.21 -8.15
N ASP A 547 11.05 16.91 -9.10
CA ASP A 547 10.76 18.32 -9.34
C ASP A 547 9.50 18.42 -10.20
N VAL A 548 8.41 18.80 -9.54
CA VAL A 548 7.07 18.94 -10.13
C VAL A 548 6.94 20.13 -11.09
N GLU A 549 7.99 20.95 -11.26
CA GLU A 549 8.06 21.98 -12.31
C GLU A 549 8.64 21.45 -13.63
N ARG A 550 9.19 20.24 -13.63
CA ARG A 550 9.80 19.60 -14.80
C ARG A 550 8.99 18.38 -15.22
N GLU A 551 9.12 17.96 -16.47
CA GLU A 551 8.48 16.73 -16.94
C GLU A 551 9.08 15.51 -16.22
N ALA A 552 8.24 14.60 -15.74
CA ALA A 552 8.68 13.41 -15.00
C ALA A 552 9.59 12.51 -15.86
N SER A 553 9.21 12.28 -17.11
CA SER A 553 9.96 11.42 -18.04
C SER A 553 11.42 11.89 -18.24
N ALA A 554 11.66 13.20 -18.19
CA ALA A 554 12.97 13.82 -18.38
C ALA A 554 13.88 13.76 -17.15
N GLN A 555 13.32 13.41 -15.99
CA GLN A 555 14.03 13.27 -14.71
C GLN A 555 14.16 11.80 -14.29
N ALA A 556 13.55 10.87 -15.03
CA ALA A 556 13.55 9.48 -14.64
C ALA A 556 14.97 8.91 -14.58
N TRP A 557 15.34 8.34 -13.45
CA TRP A 557 16.54 7.53 -13.34
C TRP A 557 16.46 6.36 -14.34
N LYS A 558 17.54 6.18 -15.12
CA LYS A 558 17.68 5.06 -16.05
C LYS A 558 18.69 4.08 -15.47
N PRO A 559 18.29 2.83 -15.21
CA PRO A 559 19.26 1.82 -14.77
C PRO A 559 20.34 1.63 -15.83
N ALA A 560 21.53 1.24 -15.36
CA ALA A 560 22.58 0.70 -16.21
C ALA A 560 21.99 -0.37 -17.15
N THR A 561 22.04 -0.14 -18.46
CA THR A 561 21.63 -1.16 -19.44
C THR A 561 22.84 -2.00 -19.81
N GLU A 562 22.67 -3.31 -19.90
CA GLU A 562 23.72 -4.16 -20.46
C GLU A 562 23.93 -3.78 -21.94
N ASN A 563 25.16 -3.40 -22.28
CA ASN A 563 25.54 -3.14 -23.67
C ASN A 563 25.48 -4.45 -24.47
N ALA A 564 25.40 -4.33 -25.80
CA ALA A 564 25.35 -5.49 -26.70
C ALA A 564 26.56 -6.45 -26.59
N ASP A 565 27.65 -6.03 -25.93
CA ASP A 565 28.85 -6.82 -25.67
C ASP A 565 28.89 -7.48 -24.28
N GLY A 566 27.81 -7.38 -23.50
CA GLY A 566 27.72 -7.91 -22.13
C GLY A 566 28.43 -7.07 -21.07
N THR A 567 28.87 -5.85 -21.42
CA THR A 567 29.37 -4.90 -20.42
C THR A 567 28.22 -4.07 -19.85
N GLU A 568 28.18 -3.87 -18.55
CA GLU A 568 27.21 -2.94 -17.94
C GLU A 568 27.53 -1.51 -18.42
N ALA A 569 26.62 -0.89 -19.16
CA ALA A 569 26.72 0.54 -19.41
C ALA A 569 26.57 1.25 -18.07
N GLU A 570 27.43 2.22 -17.76
CA GLU A 570 27.22 3.08 -16.59
C GLU A 570 25.81 3.66 -16.63
N ALA A 571 25.11 3.67 -15.49
CA ALA A 571 23.79 4.27 -15.39
C ALA A 571 23.86 5.72 -15.89
N GLU A 572 23.12 6.03 -16.95
CA GLU A 572 23.11 7.36 -17.55
C GLU A 572 22.33 8.29 -16.61
N GLN A 573 23.06 8.97 -15.71
CA GLN A 573 22.48 9.98 -14.85
C GLN A 573 22.24 11.26 -15.66
N VAL A 574 20.98 11.69 -15.71
CA VAL A 574 20.64 13.02 -16.24
C VAL A 574 21.37 14.07 -15.41
N ALA A 575 22.01 15.04 -16.07
CA ALA A 575 22.76 16.08 -15.36
C ALA A 575 21.87 16.81 -14.33
N GLY A 576 22.30 16.84 -13.06
CA GLY A 576 21.58 17.47 -11.95
C GLY A 576 20.66 16.55 -11.14
N LEU A 577 20.57 15.25 -11.49
CA LEU A 577 19.79 14.26 -10.75
C LEU A 577 20.40 13.88 -9.40
N ASP A 578 21.68 14.14 -9.20
CA ASP A 578 22.44 13.83 -7.98
C ASP A 578 21.83 14.44 -6.71
N LYS A 579 21.10 15.55 -6.85
CA LYS A 579 20.38 16.21 -5.74
C LYS A 579 19.00 15.62 -5.47
N GLN A 580 18.44 14.90 -6.44
CA GLN A 580 17.11 14.31 -6.35
C GLN A 580 17.17 12.86 -5.87
N LEU A 581 18.29 12.18 -6.08
CA LEU A 581 18.52 10.82 -5.57
C LEU A 581 18.44 10.80 -4.04
N LEU A 582 17.63 9.88 -3.54
CA LEU A 582 17.49 9.58 -2.13
C LEU A 582 18.74 8.79 -1.64
N PRO A 583 19.05 8.83 -0.34
CA PRO A 583 20.15 8.05 0.21
C PRO A 583 19.94 6.54 -0.01
N THR A 584 21.02 5.79 -0.15
CA THR A 584 20.99 4.33 -0.26
C THR A 584 20.84 3.63 1.10
N THR A 585 20.79 4.39 2.19
CA THR A 585 20.55 3.88 3.54
C THR A 585 19.51 4.72 4.26
N LEU A 586 18.68 4.07 5.07
CA LEU A 586 17.62 4.69 5.85
C LEU A 586 17.72 4.23 7.31
N PRO A 587 17.88 5.15 8.29
CA PRO A 587 17.86 4.75 9.69
C PRO A 587 16.45 4.29 10.10
N VAL A 588 16.41 3.18 10.84
CA VAL A 588 15.19 2.65 11.47
C VAL A 588 15.43 2.45 12.96
N SER A 589 14.44 2.82 13.79
CA SER A 589 14.57 2.71 15.23
C SER A 589 13.21 2.48 15.88
N ALA A 590 12.91 1.24 16.25
CA ALA A 590 11.84 1.02 17.22
C ALA A 590 12.32 1.60 18.57
N GLU A 591 11.54 2.50 19.17
CA GLU A 591 11.86 3.11 20.47
C GLU A 591 11.75 2.10 21.63
N ALA A 592 12.54 1.03 21.54
CA ALA A 592 12.49 -0.13 22.38
C ALA A 592 13.90 -0.56 22.80
N TRP A 593 13.99 -1.21 23.95
CA TRP A 593 15.23 -1.75 24.51
C TRP A 593 15.04 -3.22 24.87
N LEU A 594 16.03 -4.05 24.51
CA LEU A 594 16.08 -5.43 24.97
C LEU A 594 16.56 -5.43 26.43
N LEU A 595 15.78 -5.99 27.34
CA LEU A 595 16.12 -6.05 28.76
C LEU A 595 16.75 -7.38 29.16
N ASP A 596 16.19 -8.50 28.69
CA ASP A 596 16.64 -9.84 29.03
C ASP A 596 16.01 -10.90 28.10
N VAL A 597 16.56 -12.12 28.09
CA VAL A 597 16.02 -13.28 27.38
C VAL A 597 15.95 -14.47 28.33
N VAL A 598 14.76 -15.03 28.52
CA VAL A 598 14.54 -16.15 29.44
C VAL A 598 13.88 -17.34 28.75
N PRO A 599 14.07 -18.57 29.24
CA PRO A 599 13.22 -19.70 28.89
C PRO A 599 11.76 -19.42 29.22
N SER A 600 10.87 -19.63 28.26
CA SER A 600 9.42 -19.52 28.47
C SER A 600 8.97 -20.58 29.48
N PRO A 601 8.13 -20.23 30.47
CA PRO A 601 7.59 -21.20 31.42
C PRO A 601 6.60 -22.17 30.74
N VAL A 602 6.08 -21.82 29.55
CA VAL A 602 5.16 -22.65 28.78
C VAL A 602 5.94 -23.61 27.90
N ALA A 603 6.41 -24.71 28.49
CA ALA A 603 6.99 -25.79 27.72
C ALA A 603 5.92 -26.42 26.82
N GLY A 604 6.04 -26.23 25.51
CA GLY A 604 5.21 -26.95 24.53
C GLY A 604 5.51 -28.45 24.61
N ALA A 605 4.49 -29.28 24.81
CA ALA A 605 4.63 -30.72 24.70
C ALA A 605 4.92 -31.08 23.22
N GLY A 606 6.20 -31.25 22.89
CA GLY A 606 6.61 -31.64 21.54
C GLY A 606 6.15 -33.05 21.18
N ILE A 607 5.92 -33.29 19.89
CA ILE A 607 5.61 -34.61 19.35
C ILE A 607 6.80 -35.53 19.61
N GLY A 608 6.61 -36.60 20.39
CA GLY A 608 7.66 -37.54 20.77
C GLY A 608 8.29 -37.33 22.15
N GLY A 609 7.75 -36.43 22.98
CA GLY A 609 8.19 -36.26 24.37
C GLY A 609 9.43 -35.38 24.55
N ASN A 610 9.99 -34.84 23.47
CA ASN A 610 11.02 -33.81 23.54
C ASN A 610 10.33 -32.47 23.83
N ALA A 611 10.61 -31.90 25.01
CA ALA A 611 10.17 -30.55 25.32
C ALA A 611 10.94 -29.56 24.44
N THR A 612 10.23 -28.84 23.57
CA THR A 612 10.82 -27.71 22.84
C THR A 612 10.86 -26.54 23.79
N VAL A 613 12.05 -26.13 24.23
CA VAL A 613 12.22 -24.94 25.04
C VAL A 613 12.02 -23.73 24.13
N SER A 614 10.93 -22.99 24.32
CA SER A 614 10.74 -21.66 23.73
C SER A 614 11.41 -20.61 24.61
N TYR A 615 11.81 -19.51 24.00
CA TYR A 615 12.42 -18.37 24.70
C TYR A 615 11.54 -17.13 24.54
N GLU A 616 11.53 -16.32 25.59
CA GLU A 616 10.83 -15.05 25.68
C GLU A 616 11.85 -13.93 25.90
N ALA A 617 11.70 -12.84 25.17
CA ALA A 617 12.48 -11.63 25.33
C ALA A 617 11.65 -10.59 26.08
N PHE A 618 12.23 -9.98 27.10
CA PHE A 618 11.65 -8.83 27.78
C PHE A 618 12.09 -7.56 27.07
N VAL A 619 11.13 -6.82 26.53
CA VAL A 619 11.35 -5.59 25.79
C VAL A 619 10.71 -4.42 26.53
N ARG A 620 11.44 -3.34 26.70
CA ARG A 620 10.90 -2.08 27.22
C ARG A 620 10.48 -1.20 26.05
N GLY A 621 9.20 -0.85 25.98
CA GLY A 621 8.66 0.06 24.96
C GLY A 621 8.91 1.56 25.26
N PRO A 622 8.48 2.45 24.36
CA PRO A 622 8.66 3.91 24.52
C PRO A 622 7.87 4.49 25.69
N ASP A 623 6.72 3.88 26.01
CA ASP A 623 5.89 4.16 27.19
C ASP A 623 6.56 3.73 28.51
N GLY A 624 7.70 3.04 28.43
CA GLY A 624 8.43 2.49 29.55
C GLY A 624 7.84 1.19 30.10
N LEU A 625 6.76 0.66 29.51
CA LEU A 625 6.20 -0.63 29.87
C LEU A 625 7.12 -1.75 29.40
N ILE A 626 7.16 -2.82 30.20
CA ILE A 626 7.93 -4.02 29.87
C ILE A 626 6.94 -5.06 29.36
N VAL A 627 7.16 -5.52 28.14
CA VAL A 627 6.39 -6.58 27.49
C VAL A 627 7.25 -7.82 27.29
N SER A 628 6.66 -9.00 27.45
CA SER A 628 7.28 -10.26 27.03
C SER A 628 6.87 -10.54 25.58
N ARG A 629 7.85 -10.79 24.71
CA ARG A 629 7.62 -11.18 23.31
C ARG A 629 8.33 -12.50 23.03
N SER A 630 7.72 -13.37 22.24
CA SER A 630 8.37 -14.60 21.77
C SER A 630 8.48 -14.60 20.24
N PRO A 631 9.60 -15.05 19.67
CA PRO A 631 9.74 -15.17 18.22
C PRO A 631 8.64 -16.02 17.57
N SER A 632 8.16 -17.04 18.29
CA SER A 632 7.09 -17.91 17.81
C SER A 632 5.70 -17.27 17.77
N GLN A 633 5.45 -16.25 18.60
CA GLN A 633 4.22 -15.46 18.55
C GLN A 633 4.32 -14.43 17.43
N ASP A 634 5.44 -13.70 17.37
CA ASP A 634 5.69 -12.72 16.31
C ASP A 634 5.62 -13.37 14.91
N ALA A 635 6.17 -14.57 14.74
CA ALA A 635 6.09 -15.33 13.49
C ALA A 635 4.67 -15.74 13.08
N LYS A 636 3.69 -15.69 14.00
CA LYS A 636 2.28 -16.01 13.75
C LYS A 636 1.42 -14.76 13.58
N GLU A 637 1.96 -13.57 13.83
CA GLU A 637 1.22 -12.33 13.63
C GLU A 637 0.90 -12.18 12.14
N PRO A 638 -0.39 -12.11 11.75
CA PRO A 638 -0.76 -12.00 10.35
C PRO A 638 -0.19 -10.73 9.69
N LEU A 639 0.00 -9.67 10.49
CA LEU A 639 0.62 -8.43 10.05
C LEU A 639 2.06 -8.63 9.54
N LEU A 640 2.86 -9.49 10.17
CA LEU A 640 4.23 -9.77 9.72
C LEU A 640 4.23 -10.34 8.30
N ALA A 641 3.25 -11.19 7.97
CA ALA A 641 3.11 -11.78 6.65
C ALA A 641 2.86 -10.72 5.56
N VAL A 642 2.01 -9.72 5.86
CA VAL A 642 1.72 -8.58 4.97
C VAL A 642 2.97 -7.70 4.80
N ILE A 643 3.57 -7.26 5.92
CA ILE A 643 4.76 -6.40 5.92
C ILE A 643 5.94 -7.05 5.21
N LYS A 644 6.17 -8.35 5.46
CA LYS A 644 7.25 -9.10 4.82
C LYS A 644 7.05 -9.23 3.31
N SER A 645 5.83 -9.51 2.87
CA SER A 645 5.50 -9.55 1.44
C SER A 645 5.75 -8.21 0.77
N SER A 646 5.32 -7.10 1.38
CA SER A 646 5.59 -5.76 0.88
C SER A 646 7.09 -5.46 0.83
N SER A 647 7.87 -5.90 1.81
CA SER A 647 9.33 -5.74 1.82
C SER A 647 10.04 -6.52 0.73
N GLU A 648 9.66 -7.78 0.51
CA GLU A 648 10.19 -8.55 -0.61
C GLU A 648 9.82 -7.93 -1.96
N ILE A 649 8.71 -7.17 -2.03
CA ILE A 649 8.36 -6.42 -3.24
C ILE A 649 9.25 -5.17 -3.40
N GLY A 650 9.47 -4.45 -2.30
CA GLY A 650 10.27 -3.23 -2.25
C GLY A 650 11.76 -3.45 -2.51
N ASP A 651 12.34 -4.57 -2.08
CA ASP A 651 13.80 -4.83 -2.20
C ASP A 651 14.28 -4.78 -3.67
N ASP A 652 13.46 -5.20 -4.62
CA ASP A 652 13.76 -5.19 -6.07
C ASP A 652 13.09 -4.02 -6.81
N GLN A 653 12.65 -2.98 -6.09
CA GLN A 653 11.89 -1.89 -6.69
C GLN A 653 12.77 -1.03 -7.62
N LEU A 654 12.25 -0.79 -8.83
CA LEU A 654 12.72 0.28 -9.70
C LEU A 654 11.75 1.47 -9.57
N PRO A 655 12.24 2.70 -9.41
CA PRO A 655 11.39 3.88 -9.30
C PRO A 655 10.44 4.00 -10.50
N ARG A 656 9.14 4.05 -10.23
CA ARG A 656 8.15 4.42 -11.24
C ARG A 656 8.26 5.89 -11.59
N ILE A 657 7.95 6.21 -12.84
CA ILE A 657 7.84 7.59 -13.30
C ILE A 657 6.40 8.04 -13.01
N PRO A 658 6.18 9.16 -12.32
CA PRO A 658 4.87 9.78 -12.16
C PRO A 658 4.04 9.78 -13.44
N GLY A 659 2.74 9.48 -13.30
CA GLY A 659 1.80 9.32 -14.41
C GLY A 659 1.97 8.05 -15.28
N GLN A 660 2.98 7.20 -15.05
CA GLN A 660 3.03 5.88 -15.67
C GLN A 660 2.18 4.88 -14.90
N ALA A 661 1.46 4.02 -15.64
CA ALA A 661 0.85 2.84 -15.05
C ALA A 661 1.93 1.98 -14.35
N ALA A 662 1.50 1.21 -13.35
CA ALA A 662 2.35 0.27 -12.65
C ALA A 662 3.19 -0.56 -13.64
N ARG A 663 4.52 -0.57 -13.46
CA ARG A 663 5.39 -1.37 -14.34
C ARG A 663 5.11 -2.85 -14.11
N GLN A 664 4.86 -3.60 -15.19
CA GLN A 664 5.00 -5.06 -15.18
C GLN A 664 6.42 -5.40 -14.74
N ARG A 665 6.55 -6.20 -13.67
CA ARG A 665 7.86 -6.69 -13.23
C ARG A 665 8.51 -7.40 -14.41
N PHE A 666 9.66 -6.89 -14.85
CA PHE A 666 10.45 -7.53 -15.88
C PHE A 666 10.99 -8.84 -15.28
N GLN A 667 10.51 -9.99 -15.75
CA GLN A 667 11.15 -11.25 -15.42
C GLN A 667 12.50 -11.25 -16.13
N GLY A 668 13.58 -10.99 -15.39
CA GLY A 668 14.87 -11.51 -15.80
C GLY A 668 14.69 -13.02 -15.95
N GLU A 669 14.90 -13.55 -17.16
CA GLU A 669 14.97 -15.01 -17.33
C GLU A 669 15.92 -15.53 -16.24
N PRO A 670 15.54 -16.55 -15.44
CA PRO A 670 16.40 -17.07 -14.40
C PRO A 670 17.72 -17.46 -15.06
N GLY A 671 18.74 -16.64 -14.81
CA GLY A 671 20.05 -16.78 -15.43
C GLY A 671 20.51 -18.22 -15.29
N ARG A 672 20.91 -18.81 -16.42
CA ARG A 672 21.28 -20.22 -16.57
C ARG A 672 22.44 -20.67 -15.65
N ASP A 673 23.04 -19.72 -14.92
CA ASP A 673 24.28 -19.84 -14.15
C ASP A 673 24.09 -19.91 -12.62
N GLY A 674 22.86 -20.01 -12.11
CA GLY A 674 22.59 -20.20 -10.67
C GLY A 674 23.05 -21.55 -10.07
N ARG A 675 23.99 -22.27 -10.71
CA ARG A 675 24.45 -23.59 -10.28
C ARG A 675 25.75 -23.62 -9.47
N ASP A 676 26.48 -22.51 -9.31
CA ASP A 676 27.86 -22.58 -8.78
C ASP A 676 28.14 -21.89 -7.43
N PHE A 677 27.17 -21.25 -6.77
CA PHE A 677 27.47 -20.44 -5.57
C PHE A 677 27.21 -21.07 -4.20
N ILE A 678 26.55 -22.24 -4.08
CA ILE A 678 26.19 -22.79 -2.75
C ILE A 678 27.17 -23.88 -2.22
N ASP A 679 28.13 -24.37 -3.02
CA ASP A 679 28.94 -25.54 -2.63
C ASP A 679 30.42 -25.28 -2.25
N ARG A 680 30.83 -24.04 -1.95
CA ARG A 680 32.26 -23.74 -1.66
C ARG A 680 32.73 -23.75 -0.20
N ASP A 681 31.86 -23.94 0.80
CA ASP A 681 32.29 -23.90 2.22
C ASP A 681 32.14 -25.23 3.00
N ARG A 682 32.22 -26.37 2.32
CA ARG A 682 32.35 -27.69 2.98
C ARG A 682 33.55 -28.51 2.49
N ASP A 683 34.74 -27.92 2.55
CA ASP A 683 35.97 -28.72 2.62
C ASP A 683 36.36 -28.96 4.09
N SER A 684 35.61 -29.86 4.73
CA SER A 684 36.03 -30.46 5.99
C SER A 684 36.71 -31.79 5.68
N GLY A 685 38.03 -31.82 5.82
CA GLY A 685 38.88 -32.97 5.54
C GLY A 685 38.40 -34.24 6.24
N HIS A 686 37.97 -35.21 5.44
CA HIS A 686 37.76 -36.59 5.87
C HIS A 686 38.82 -37.46 5.20
N ASN A 687 39.98 -37.58 5.85
CA ASN A 687 40.99 -38.56 5.47
C ASN A 687 40.58 -39.93 6.01
N GLY A 688 40.46 -40.89 5.09
CA GLY A 688 39.86 -42.19 5.32
C GLY A 688 40.65 -43.10 6.25
N GLY A 689 39.95 -43.68 7.23
CA GLY A 689 40.38 -44.85 7.98
C GLY A 689 39.57 -46.07 7.55
N HIS A 690 40.15 -46.92 6.70
CA HIS A 690 39.68 -48.28 6.46
C HIS A 690 39.67 -49.08 7.78
N GLY A 691 38.49 -49.53 8.20
CA GLY A 691 38.32 -50.47 9.32
C GLY A 691 37.49 -51.67 8.86
N GLY A 692 38.15 -52.82 8.72
CA GLY A 692 37.56 -54.07 8.25
C GLY A 692 36.48 -54.62 9.19
N GLY A 693 35.37 -55.05 8.61
CA GLY A 693 34.32 -55.78 9.29
C GLY A 693 34.77 -57.20 9.64
N GLY A 694 34.99 -57.43 10.94
CA GLY A 694 35.08 -58.76 11.54
C GLY A 694 33.74 -59.11 12.17
N GLY A 695 33.12 -60.17 11.67
CA GLY A 695 31.91 -60.75 12.24
C GLY A 695 32.14 -61.33 13.64
N GLY A 696 31.13 -61.20 14.50
CA GLY A 696 31.09 -61.83 15.80
C GLY A 696 29.64 -61.89 16.26
N GLY A 697 28.98 -63.01 16.01
CA GLY A 697 27.66 -63.30 16.57
C GLY A 697 27.79 -63.64 18.05
N ILE A 698 26.82 -63.18 18.85
CA ILE A 698 26.46 -63.78 20.14
C ILE A 698 24.94 -63.67 20.26
N GLY A 699 24.28 -64.81 20.40
CA GLY A 699 22.91 -64.90 20.87
C GLY A 699 22.86 -65.12 22.39
N GLY A 700 21.67 -64.92 22.95
CA GLY A 700 21.25 -65.49 24.23
C GLY A 700 20.94 -64.46 25.31
N GLY A 701 19.68 -64.45 25.77
CA GLY A 701 19.23 -63.79 26.99
C GLY A 701 17.90 -63.10 26.84
#